data_AF-A0A414MEB6-F1
#
_entry.id   AF-A0A414MEB6-F1
#
_cell.length_a   1.000
_cell.length_b   1.000
_cell.length_c   1.000
_cell.angle_alpha   90.00
_cell.angle_beta   90.00
_cell.angle_gamma   90.00
#
_symmetry.space_group_name_H-M   'P 1'
#
loop_
_entity.id
_entity.type
_entity.pdbx_description
1 polymer ?
#
loop_
_entity_poly.entity_id
_entity_poly.type
_entity_poly.pdbx_seq_one_letter_code
_entity_poly.pdbx_strand_id
1 'polypeptide(L)'
;MKEKLLSLSIRNATLDSFVKQTESATDFTFIYGEDVKILRPITLEAKQQTISEILQRVFGDEPVKFEISGKHIVLHKRPVPQKTVSRKFTISGYVTDGASFETLIGANILESRRSIGTATNPYGFYTLTLPEGNLELTFSYLGYETLHKRFTLTKDTLLNVQLTSSNQLAEVVILSDKQEAGIQSTSMGAHEIPMAQIRNTPTVLGEADLLKTIQLMPGVQAGVEGFSGLYVRGGGPDQNLILLDGIPVYNADHLLGVFSIFAPEAVKKVTLFKSSFPARYGGRLSSIVDVRTNDGNMKHYHGTISIGTLTSKLHFEGPIIKNRTAFSISARSTHTAFLSGIFKTDNESYNYYFYDLNAKVNHKFNDRSRVFLSFYHGKDHYHFNIDENYQYTAENENAYNLVYKDKNSLNWGNTIVAGRWNYVFSNKLFSNTTIAFNSYRMILNSNNHETRSSSVPYVYQYDSQYRSGIRDWSYRTDFDYTPVPSHHIKFGMEYLYHTFRPETTVSKIKETEGDKIEQDTLYHNLSNSHLKGHEVSLYAEDNFDIGSRLSINAGIHFSLFHTQGKNYFSAQPRLSARYQLNQGFSVKASFSQMAQYVHLLSSTPLTMPTDLWVPITKNIRPMYSNQYSVGGYYNGLTNWEFSLEGYYKQMRNVLEYQDGVSFLGTSTNWEEKVEMGKGRSMGIEFMAQKITGKTTGWISYTLSRSDRQFKDGTINNGERFPYKYDRRHSINFCINHKFSNRIDIGASWIFSSGGAATIPEQQTVILKPDGSIEHTGYISHRNNYRLPASHRLNLGINFHKQTKHGTRTWNISLYNAYNAMNPTLVYATQRPEENRYYYNDGTYMATPDKKKIIIKKLTLLPCIPSVTYTYKF
;
A
#
# COMPACT_ATOMS: atom_id res chain seq x y z
N MET A 1 41.41 -54.26 -28.95
CA MET A 1 42.77 -53.81 -29.31
C MET A 1 43.61 -53.78 -28.03
N LYS A 2 44.81 -54.35 -28.01
CA LYS A 2 45.75 -54.13 -26.88
C LYS A 2 46.28 -52.70 -26.98
N GLU A 3 46.10 -51.89 -25.93
CA GLU A 3 46.62 -50.52 -25.89
C GLU A 3 48.16 -50.55 -25.94
N LYS A 4 48.78 -49.72 -26.79
CA LYS A 4 50.24 -49.56 -26.85
C LYS A 4 50.72 -48.87 -25.57
N LEU A 5 51.89 -49.26 -25.07
CA LEU A 5 52.54 -48.61 -23.94
C LEU A 5 53.22 -47.32 -24.41
N LEU A 6 52.97 -46.22 -23.69
CA LEU A 6 53.39 -44.87 -24.02
C LEU A 6 54.30 -44.32 -22.93
N SER A 7 55.24 -43.47 -23.34
CA SER A 7 56.05 -42.67 -22.42
C SER A 7 55.87 -41.19 -22.77
N LEU A 8 55.31 -40.42 -21.83
CA LEU A 8 54.94 -39.01 -22.01
C LEU A 8 55.43 -38.21 -20.81
N SER A 9 56.08 -37.08 -21.06
CA SER A 9 56.53 -36.15 -20.01
C SER A 9 55.96 -34.77 -20.30
N ILE A 10 54.97 -34.37 -19.52
CA ILE A 10 54.22 -33.13 -19.67
C ILE A 10 54.33 -32.34 -18.36
N ARG A 11 54.67 -31.06 -18.43
CA ARG A 11 54.78 -30.20 -17.23
C ARG A 11 53.95 -28.93 -17.41
N ASN A 12 53.11 -28.65 -16.41
CA ASN A 12 52.32 -27.41 -16.32
C ASN A 12 51.52 -27.08 -17.59
N ALA A 13 50.94 -28.08 -18.25
CA ALA A 13 50.25 -27.91 -19.52
C ALA A 13 48.77 -27.53 -19.35
N THR A 14 48.24 -26.74 -20.28
CA THR A 14 46.79 -26.54 -20.44
C THR A 14 46.13 -27.78 -21.04
N LEU A 15 44.80 -27.86 -21.00
CA LEU A 15 44.06 -28.97 -21.63
C LEU A 15 44.40 -29.08 -23.12
N ASP A 16 44.39 -27.96 -23.84
CA ASP A 16 44.73 -27.91 -25.26
C ASP A 16 46.18 -28.37 -25.53
N SER A 17 47.12 -27.93 -24.70
CA SER A 17 48.53 -28.33 -24.83
C SER A 17 48.74 -29.83 -24.53
N PHE A 18 48.06 -30.36 -23.51
CA PHE A 18 48.08 -31.78 -23.19
C PHE A 18 47.49 -32.62 -24.32
N VAL A 19 46.34 -32.20 -24.86
CA VAL A 19 45.68 -32.86 -26.01
C VAL A 19 46.64 -32.92 -27.19
N LYS A 20 47.18 -31.78 -27.64
CA LYS A 20 48.09 -31.73 -28.80
C LYS A 20 49.32 -32.62 -28.62
N GLN A 21 49.93 -32.61 -27.43
CA GLN A 21 51.10 -33.44 -27.14
C GLN A 21 50.75 -34.93 -27.12
N THR A 22 49.57 -35.28 -26.63
CA THR A 22 49.11 -36.67 -26.57
C THR A 22 48.71 -37.18 -27.96
N GLU A 23 48.03 -36.36 -28.77
CA GLU A 23 47.71 -36.68 -30.18
C GLU A 23 48.98 -36.82 -31.02
N SER A 24 50.01 -36.01 -30.78
CA SER A 24 51.28 -36.11 -31.51
C SER A 24 52.08 -37.37 -31.15
N ALA A 25 51.86 -37.91 -29.95
CA ALA A 25 52.57 -39.10 -29.44
C ALA A 25 51.79 -40.40 -29.63
N THR A 26 50.55 -40.34 -30.14
CA THR A 26 49.65 -41.49 -30.22
C THR A 26 48.83 -41.51 -31.51
N ASP A 27 48.17 -42.63 -31.81
CA ASP A 27 47.22 -42.72 -32.92
C ASP A 27 45.80 -42.24 -32.52
N PHE A 28 45.65 -41.61 -31.35
CA PHE A 28 44.36 -41.15 -30.83
C PHE A 28 44.11 -39.67 -31.15
N THR A 29 42.84 -39.32 -31.34
CA THR A 29 42.36 -37.94 -31.50
C THR A 29 41.32 -37.59 -30.43
N PHE A 30 41.35 -36.37 -29.92
CA PHE A 30 40.44 -35.90 -28.88
C PHE A 30 39.26 -35.13 -29.48
N ILE A 31 38.08 -35.35 -28.91
CA ILE A 31 36.86 -34.63 -29.27
C ILE A 31 36.25 -34.05 -27.99
N TYR A 32 36.14 -32.72 -27.90
CA TYR A 32 35.59 -32.02 -26.73
C TYR A 32 35.08 -30.62 -27.08
N GLY A 33 34.10 -30.12 -26.32
CA GLY A 33 33.53 -28.78 -26.46
C GLY A 33 34.18 -27.74 -25.54
N GLU A 34 33.86 -26.46 -25.74
CA GLU A 34 34.38 -25.33 -24.93
C GLU A 34 34.01 -25.39 -23.43
N ASP A 35 33.01 -26.20 -23.08
CA ASP A 35 32.51 -26.38 -21.71
C ASP A 35 33.37 -27.33 -20.87
N VAL A 36 34.30 -28.08 -21.50
CA VAL A 36 35.27 -28.95 -20.83
C VAL A 36 36.47 -28.11 -20.37
N LYS A 37 36.59 -27.89 -19.06
CA LYS A 37 37.69 -27.13 -18.45
C LYS A 37 38.34 -27.92 -17.33
N ILE A 38 39.66 -27.94 -17.29
CA ILE A 38 40.42 -28.46 -16.15
C ILE A 38 40.61 -27.36 -15.09
N LEU A 39 40.61 -27.75 -13.83
CA LEU A 39 40.80 -26.86 -12.67
C LEU A 39 42.29 -26.59 -12.40
N ARG A 40 43.17 -27.53 -12.77
CA ARG A 40 44.61 -27.43 -12.52
C ARG A 40 45.40 -27.74 -13.79
N PRO A 41 46.57 -27.10 -14.01
CA PRO A 41 47.47 -27.46 -15.10
C PRO A 41 47.96 -28.91 -14.98
N ILE A 42 48.10 -29.59 -16.12
CA ILE A 42 48.47 -31.01 -16.18
C ILE A 42 49.99 -31.14 -16.07
N THR A 43 50.44 -31.89 -15.06
CA THR A 43 51.83 -32.33 -14.93
C THR A 43 51.83 -33.85 -14.78
N LEU A 44 52.47 -34.53 -15.74
CA LEU A 44 52.46 -35.98 -15.88
C LEU A 44 53.83 -36.46 -16.31
N GLU A 45 54.35 -37.47 -15.62
CA GLU A 45 55.47 -38.29 -16.10
C GLU A 45 54.98 -39.74 -16.18
N ALA A 46 54.73 -40.20 -17.41
CA ALA A 46 54.30 -41.54 -17.74
C ALA A 46 55.44 -42.29 -18.43
N LYS A 47 55.77 -43.50 -17.96
CA LYS A 47 56.75 -44.41 -18.56
C LYS A 47 56.09 -45.76 -18.74
N GLN A 48 56.00 -46.22 -19.98
CA GLN A 48 55.34 -47.49 -20.35
C GLN A 48 53.93 -47.64 -19.76
N GLN A 49 53.08 -46.61 -19.89
CA GLN A 49 51.69 -46.65 -19.44
C GLN A 49 50.73 -46.70 -20.62
N THR A 50 49.57 -47.32 -20.47
CA THR A 50 48.56 -47.28 -21.53
C THR A 50 47.86 -45.92 -21.57
N ILE A 51 47.20 -45.60 -22.69
CA ILE A 51 46.48 -44.34 -22.82
C ILE A 51 45.36 -44.22 -21.78
N SER A 52 44.67 -45.32 -21.46
CA SER A 52 43.65 -45.35 -20.41
C SER A 52 44.21 -44.99 -19.04
N GLU A 53 45.39 -45.51 -18.67
CA GLU A 53 46.06 -45.20 -17.40
C GLU A 53 46.47 -43.73 -17.32
N ILE A 54 46.96 -43.19 -18.43
CA ILE A 54 47.36 -41.78 -18.55
C ILE A 54 46.13 -40.87 -18.38
N LEU A 55 45.04 -41.14 -19.10
CA LEU A 55 43.80 -40.36 -19.01
C LEU A 55 43.17 -40.44 -17.62
N GLN A 56 43.23 -41.62 -16.96
CA GLN A 56 42.71 -41.79 -15.61
C GLN A 56 43.51 -40.99 -14.57
N ARG A 57 44.84 -40.89 -14.73
CA ARG A 57 45.68 -40.02 -13.89
C ARG A 57 45.43 -38.54 -14.11
N VAL A 58 45.23 -38.14 -15.37
CA VAL A 58 45.04 -36.73 -15.74
C VAL A 58 43.64 -36.24 -15.36
N PHE A 59 42.60 -37.06 -15.56
CA PHE A 59 41.21 -36.64 -15.40
C PHE A 59 40.50 -37.21 -14.16
N GLY A 60 41.14 -38.09 -13.38
CA GLY A 60 40.51 -38.77 -12.24
C GLY A 60 39.90 -37.82 -11.19
N ASP A 61 40.59 -36.72 -10.92
CA ASP A 61 40.22 -35.68 -9.94
C ASP A 61 39.77 -34.35 -10.58
N GLU A 62 39.59 -34.33 -11.91
CA GLU A 62 39.16 -33.16 -12.67
C GLU A 62 37.66 -33.24 -13.00
N PRO A 63 36.98 -32.12 -13.34
CA PRO A 63 35.59 -32.10 -13.79
C PRO A 63 35.46 -32.58 -15.25
N VAL A 64 36.24 -33.61 -15.61
CA VAL A 64 36.31 -34.19 -16.95
C VAL A 64 36.14 -35.70 -16.83
N LYS A 65 35.23 -36.26 -17.62
CA LYS A 65 35.09 -37.70 -17.86
C LYS A 65 35.61 -37.96 -19.27
N PHE A 66 36.28 -39.07 -19.50
CA PHE A 66 36.69 -39.49 -20.83
C PHE A 66 36.03 -40.81 -21.21
N GLU A 67 35.86 -41.02 -22.51
CA GLU A 67 35.45 -42.28 -23.12
C GLU A 67 36.34 -42.56 -24.33
N ILE A 68 36.84 -43.79 -24.44
CA ILE A 68 37.69 -44.22 -25.56
C ILE A 68 36.83 -45.06 -26.51
N SER A 69 36.62 -44.57 -27.73
CA SER A 69 35.88 -45.25 -28.77
C SER A 69 36.73 -45.36 -30.04
N GLY A 70 37.26 -46.55 -30.30
CA GLY A 70 38.19 -46.78 -31.43
C GLY A 70 39.47 -45.98 -31.29
N LYS A 71 39.70 -45.02 -32.20
CA LYS A 71 40.84 -44.07 -32.19
C LYS A 71 40.46 -42.69 -31.65
N HIS A 72 39.25 -42.52 -31.12
CA HIS A 72 38.79 -41.24 -30.59
C HIS A 72 38.68 -41.28 -29.07
N ILE A 73 39.12 -40.22 -28.41
CA ILE A 73 38.95 -39.96 -26.98
C ILE A 73 37.97 -38.80 -26.84
N VAL A 74 36.76 -39.08 -26.36
CA VAL A 74 35.74 -38.06 -26.15
C VAL A 74 35.82 -37.56 -24.71
N LEU A 75 35.99 -36.25 -24.50
CA LEU A 75 35.94 -35.64 -23.17
C LEU A 75 34.57 -35.02 -22.91
N HIS A 76 33.98 -35.39 -21.78
CA HIS A 76 32.72 -34.86 -21.29
C HIS A 76 32.94 -34.09 -20.00
N LYS A 77 32.15 -33.03 -19.80
CA LYS A 77 32.08 -32.37 -18.50
C LYS A 77 31.54 -33.33 -17.44
N ARG A 78 32.32 -33.56 -16.39
CA ARG A 78 31.91 -34.32 -15.21
C ARG A 78 31.58 -33.36 -14.06
N PRO A 79 30.41 -33.47 -13.43
CA PRO A 79 30.19 -32.87 -12.13
C PRO A 79 31.14 -33.52 -11.13
N VAL A 80 32.11 -32.77 -10.58
CA VAL A 80 32.96 -33.30 -9.50
C VAL A 80 32.06 -33.69 -8.35
N PRO A 81 32.16 -34.92 -7.80
CA PRO A 81 31.52 -35.25 -6.54
C PRO A 81 32.05 -34.28 -5.47
N GLN A 82 31.19 -33.39 -4.97
CA GLN A 82 31.52 -32.60 -3.79
C GLN A 82 31.85 -33.59 -2.66
N LYS A 83 33.12 -33.58 -2.19
CA LYS A 83 33.49 -34.31 -0.97
C LYS A 83 32.46 -34.00 0.12
N THR A 84 31.92 -35.07 0.67
CA THR A 84 30.88 -35.12 1.68
C THR A 84 31.30 -34.33 2.92
N VAL A 85 30.43 -33.38 3.28
CA VAL A 85 30.36 -32.60 4.54
C VAL A 85 31.60 -31.75 4.85
N SER A 86 31.74 -30.60 4.18
CA SER A 86 32.44 -29.49 4.83
C SER A 86 31.56 -28.97 5.97
N ARG A 87 32.17 -28.60 7.10
CA ARG A 87 31.45 -27.92 8.18
C ARG A 87 30.75 -26.69 7.60
N LYS A 88 29.50 -26.46 7.98
CA LYS A 88 28.75 -25.27 7.55
C LYS A 88 28.81 -24.23 8.65
N PHE A 89 28.98 -22.99 8.28
CA PHE A 89 28.96 -21.85 9.20
C PHE A 89 27.97 -20.80 8.71
N THR A 90 27.39 -20.05 9.64
CA THR A 90 26.42 -19.01 9.34
C THR A 90 27.08 -17.64 9.39
N ILE A 91 26.91 -16.88 8.32
CA ILE A 91 27.24 -15.47 8.25
C ILE A 91 25.95 -14.68 8.48
N SER A 92 25.98 -13.74 9.41
CA SER A 92 24.84 -12.85 9.67
C SER A 92 25.30 -11.42 9.89
N GLY A 93 24.41 -10.44 9.78
CA GLY A 93 24.76 -9.05 10.06
C GLY A 93 23.75 -8.07 9.50
N TYR A 94 24.09 -6.80 9.55
CA TYR A 94 23.27 -5.73 8.97
C TYR A 94 23.92 -5.16 7.71
N VAL A 95 23.09 -4.80 6.73
CA VAL A 95 23.51 -3.94 5.61
C VAL A 95 22.96 -2.54 5.84
N THR A 96 23.85 -1.54 5.83
CA THR A 96 23.51 -0.14 6.09
C THR A 96 24.04 0.80 5.02
N ASP A 97 23.46 1.99 4.92
CA ASP A 97 24.01 3.09 4.16
C ASP A 97 25.31 3.61 4.82
N GLY A 98 26.36 3.84 4.03
CA GLY A 98 27.65 4.32 4.52
C GLY A 98 27.66 5.78 5.00
N ALA A 99 26.76 6.62 4.47
CA ALA A 99 26.67 8.04 4.79
C ALA A 99 25.77 8.35 5.99
N SER A 100 24.69 7.58 6.20
CA SER A 100 23.67 7.80 7.24
C SER A 100 23.62 6.72 8.31
N PHE A 101 24.21 5.54 8.06
CA PHE A 101 24.08 4.34 8.91
C PHE A 101 22.64 3.81 9.04
N GLU A 102 21.75 4.27 8.16
CA GLU A 102 20.40 3.73 8.04
C GLU A 102 20.42 2.30 7.49
N THR A 103 19.50 1.44 7.95
CA THR A 103 19.40 0.05 7.47
C THR A 103 18.88 -0.04 6.04
N LEU A 104 19.40 -0.95 5.21
CA LEU A 104 18.91 -1.14 3.84
C LEU A 104 18.00 -2.37 3.80
N ILE A 105 16.71 -2.15 3.47
CA ILE A 105 15.66 -3.17 3.55
C ILE A 105 15.52 -3.90 2.21
N GLY A 106 15.80 -5.21 2.18
CA GLY A 106 15.80 -5.99 0.94
C GLY A 106 17.12 -5.89 0.14
N ALA A 107 18.22 -5.49 0.78
CA ALA A 107 19.55 -5.58 0.19
C ALA A 107 19.88 -7.04 -0.11
N ASN A 108 20.42 -7.31 -1.30
CA ASN A 108 20.74 -8.65 -1.77
C ASN A 108 22.16 -9.03 -1.33
N ILE A 109 22.32 -10.28 -0.91
CA ILE A 109 23.61 -10.89 -0.58
C ILE A 109 23.71 -12.19 -1.37
N LEU A 110 24.75 -12.33 -2.19
CA LEU A 110 24.96 -13.48 -3.05
C LEU A 110 26.38 -14.03 -2.88
N GLU A 111 26.51 -15.36 -2.77
CA GLU A 111 27.78 -16.04 -2.92
C GLU A 111 28.03 -16.40 -4.39
N SER A 112 29.01 -15.74 -5.00
CA SER A 112 29.21 -15.74 -6.45
C SER A 112 29.56 -17.11 -7.03
N ARG A 113 30.15 -18.03 -6.25
CA ARG A 113 30.59 -19.35 -6.78
C ARG A 113 29.49 -20.40 -6.79
N ARG A 114 28.53 -20.32 -5.86
CA ARG A 114 27.48 -21.34 -5.68
C ARG A 114 26.09 -20.83 -6.04
N SER A 115 25.94 -19.54 -6.38
CA SER A 115 24.65 -18.91 -6.67
C SER A 115 23.63 -19.07 -5.52
N ILE A 116 24.12 -19.10 -4.28
CA ILE A 116 23.29 -19.13 -3.07
C ILE A 116 23.25 -17.71 -2.52
N GLY A 117 22.05 -17.19 -2.25
CA GLY A 117 21.88 -15.84 -1.75
C GLY A 117 20.76 -15.71 -0.73
N THR A 118 20.66 -14.51 -0.16
CA THR A 118 19.61 -14.09 0.76
C THR A 118 19.33 -12.60 0.54
N ALA A 119 18.33 -12.07 1.22
CA ALA A 119 18.06 -10.64 1.27
C ALA A 119 17.94 -10.18 2.72
N THR A 120 18.21 -8.90 3.00
CA THR A 120 17.94 -8.35 4.32
C THR A 120 16.44 -8.28 4.61
N ASN A 121 16.08 -8.55 5.86
CA ASN A 121 14.71 -8.43 6.35
C ASN A 121 14.26 -6.94 6.45
N PRO A 122 13.01 -6.64 6.86
CA PRO A 122 12.50 -5.29 7.08
C PRO A 122 13.31 -4.38 8.03
N TYR A 123 14.33 -4.93 8.71
CA TYR A 123 15.19 -4.22 9.66
C TYR A 123 16.66 -4.21 9.24
N GLY A 124 16.95 -4.60 7.99
CA GLY A 124 18.30 -4.62 7.41
C GLY A 124 19.18 -5.78 7.86
N PHE A 125 18.65 -6.75 8.61
CA PHE A 125 19.40 -7.93 9.07
C PHE A 125 19.35 -9.05 8.01
N TYR A 126 20.46 -9.74 7.78
CA TYR A 126 20.56 -10.91 6.91
C TYR A 126 21.21 -12.10 7.62
N THR A 127 20.94 -13.30 7.10
CA THR A 127 21.59 -14.55 7.51
C THR A 127 21.76 -15.47 6.31
N LEU A 128 22.95 -16.08 6.19
CA LEU A 128 23.35 -16.94 5.09
C LEU A 128 24.28 -18.05 5.60
N THR A 129 23.85 -19.30 5.49
CA THR A 129 24.65 -20.46 5.93
C THR A 129 25.41 -21.06 4.74
N LEU A 130 26.73 -21.12 4.82
CA LEU A 130 27.59 -21.56 3.73
C LEU A 130 28.58 -22.63 4.18
N PRO A 131 29.07 -23.48 3.26
CA PRO A 131 30.15 -24.41 3.55
C PRO A 131 31.45 -23.66 3.90
N GLU A 132 32.25 -24.25 4.78
CA GLU A 132 33.61 -23.81 5.09
C GLU A 132 34.47 -23.65 3.82
N GLY A 133 35.34 -22.64 3.83
CA GLY A 133 36.31 -22.38 2.77
C GLY A 133 36.30 -20.95 2.24
N ASN A 134 36.97 -20.73 1.10
CA ASN A 134 37.09 -19.42 0.48
C ASN A 134 35.77 -19.01 -0.18
N LEU A 135 35.28 -17.83 0.19
CA LEU A 135 34.02 -17.26 -0.27
C LEU A 135 34.22 -15.88 -0.88
N GLU A 136 33.32 -15.54 -1.79
CA GLU A 136 33.14 -14.20 -2.32
C GLU A 136 31.66 -13.82 -2.19
N LEU A 137 31.37 -12.94 -1.23
CA LEU A 137 30.06 -12.37 -1.05
C LEU A 137 29.93 -11.07 -1.82
N THR A 138 28.83 -10.93 -2.56
CA THR A 138 28.44 -9.73 -3.29
C THR A 138 27.22 -9.13 -2.62
N PHE A 139 27.30 -7.87 -2.22
CA PHE A 139 26.22 -7.10 -1.60
C PHE A 139 25.73 -6.06 -2.59
N SER A 140 24.42 -6.01 -2.85
CA SER A 140 23.84 -5.05 -3.80
C SER A 140 22.48 -4.52 -3.32
N TYR A 141 22.20 -3.26 -3.63
CA TYR A 141 20.94 -2.59 -3.31
C TYR A 141 20.69 -1.46 -4.31
N LEU A 142 19.42 -1.16 -4.61
CA LEU A 142 19.07 -0.19 -5.65
C LEU A 142 19.55 1.22 -5.28
N GLY A 143 20.33 1.84 -6.17
CA GLY A 143 20.94 3.15 -5.94
C GLY A 143 22.26 3.12 -5.17
N TYR A 144 22.87 1.94 -5.01
CA TYR A 144 24.14 1.75 -4.31
C TYR A 144 25.16 1.04 -5.18
N GLU A 145 26.44 1.29 -4.90
CA GLU A 145 27.53 0.54 -5.52
C GLU A 145 27.54 -0.91 -4.98
N THR A 146 27.81 -1.85 -5.88
CA THR A 146 27.93 -3.27 -5.49
C THR A 146 29.26 -3.48 -4.77
N LEU A 147 29.20 -4.11 -3.59
CA LEU A 147 30.38 -4.39 -2.77
C LEU A 147 30.72 -5.88 -2.82
N HIS A 148 31.97 -6.21 -3.11
CA HIS A 148 32.51 -7.56 -3.06
C HIS A 148 33.38 -7.76 -1.82
N LYS A 149 33.17 -8.85 -1.08
CA LYS A 149 33.94 -9.24 0.11
C LYS A 149 34.46 -10.66 -0.04
N ARG A 150 35.79 -10.81 -0.02
CA ARG A 150 36.48 -12.10 -0.11
C ARG A 150 37.10 -12.44 1.24
N PHE A 151 36.80 -13.63 1.77
CA PHE A 151 37.38 -14.14 3.02
C PHE A 151 37.22 -15.66 3.11
N THR A 152 37.95 -16.29 4.04
CA THR A 152 37.83 -17.72 4.35
C THR A 152 36.88 -17.90 5.54
N LEU A 153 35.79 -18.65 5.33
CA LEU A 153 34.81 -18.93 6.37
C LEU A 153 35.22 -20.18 7.16
N THR A 154 35.64 -20.00 8.42
CA THR A 154 36.09 -21.06 9.33
C THR A 154 35.26 -21.17 10.61
N LYS A 155 34.37 -20.20 10.84
CA LYS A 155 33.45 -20.15 11.98
C LYS A 155 32.24 -19.28 11.65
N ASP A 156 31.20 -19.42 12.46
CA ASP A 156 30.08 -18.48 12.48
C ASP A 156 30.57 -17.04 12.61
N THR A 157 30.10 -16.16 11.72
CA THR A 157 30.68 -14.83 11.52
C THR A 157 29.58 -13.76 11.51
N LEU A 158 29.73 -12.73 12.34
CA LEU A 158 28.91 -11.52 12.25
C LEU A 158 29.63 -10.48 11.37
N LEU A 159 29.04 -10.18 10.21
CA LEU A 159 29.60 -9.30 9.18
C LEU A 159 28.61 -8.16 8.87
N ASN A 160 28.80 -7.02 9.52
CA ASN A 160 28.09 -5.80 9.18
C ASN A 160 28.73 -5.14 7.95
N VAL A 161 27.90 -4.67 7.02
CA VAL A 161 28.33 -4.09 5.74
C VAL A 161 27.72 -2.71 5.56
N GLN A 162 28.55 -1.76 5.10
CA GLN A 162 28.12 -0.44 4.66
C GLN A 162 28.23 -0.36 3.15
N LEU A 163 27.14 0.05 2.48
CA LEU A 163 27.12 0.31 1.05
C LEU A 163 27.22 1.82 0.78
N THR A 164 27.95 2.18 -0.26
CA THR A 164 28.10 3.55 -0.71
C THR A 164 26.98 3.89 -1.70
N SER A 165 26.25 4.97 -1.44
CA SER A 165 25.20 5.47 -2.35
C SER A 165 25.82 5.91 -3.69
N SER A 166 25.17 5.59 -4.81
CA SER A 166 25.58 6.02 -6.14
C SER A 166 24.52 6.92 -6.78
N ASN A 167 24.97 8.00 -7.44
CA ASN A 167 24.10 8.92 -8.19
C ASN A 167 23.66 8.35 -9.56
N GLN A 168 24.24 7.22 -9.96
CA GLN A 168 23.80 6.46 -11.11
C GLN A 168 22.98 5.27 -10.58
N LEU A 169 21.72 5.18 -11.00
CA LEU A 169 20.92 3.96 -10.79
C LEU A 169 21.52 2.86 -11.68
N ALA A 170 22.61 2.26 -11.20
CA ALA A 170 23.22 1.10 -11.83
C ALA A 170 22.26 -0.09 -11.71
N GLU A 171 22.31 -0.97 -12.70
CA GLU A 171 21.58 -2.23 -12.69
C GLU A 171 21.98 -3.03 -11.46
N VAL A 172 20.99 -3.40 -10.65
CA VAL A 172 21.18 -4.37 -9.57
C VAL A 172 20.81 -5.72 -10.14
N VAL A 173 21.79 -6.63 -10.24
CA VAL A 173 21.50 -8.02 -10.58
C VAL A 173 20.82 -8.67 -9.37
N ILE A 174 19.49 -8.76 -9.41
CA ILE A 174 18.69 -9.41 -8.37
C ILE A 174 18.67 -10.90 -8.66
N LEU A 175 19.50 -11.66 -7.95
CA LEU A 175 19.53 -13.14 -8.02
C LEU A 175 18.89 -13.81 -6.80
N SER A 176 18.47 -13.05 -5.79
CA SER A 176 17.80 -13.58 -4.60
C SER A 176 16.29 -13.53 -4.76
N ASP A 177 15.63 -14.68 -4.69
CA ASP A 177 14.16 -14.82 -4.66
C ASP A 177 13.57 -14.75 -3.25
N LYS A 178 14.44 -14.55 -2.24
CA LYS A 178 14.06 -14.41 -0.83
C LYS A 178 13.50 -13.03 -0.48
N GLN A 179 13.40 -12.12 -1.45
CA GLN A 179 12.72 -10.84 -1.27
C GLN A 179 11.22 -11.05 -1.01
N GLU A 180 10.63 -10.16 -0.21
CA GLU A 180 9.20 -10.23 0.14
C GLU A 180 8.26 -9.74 -0.98
N ALA A 181 8.77 -8.89 -1.87
CA ALA A 181 8.04 -8.24 -2.95
C ALA A 181 8.92 -8.04 -4.20
N GLY A 182 8.32 -7.67 -5.33
CA GLY A 182 9.00 -7.45 -6.60
C GLY A 182 8.91 -8.65 -7.55
N ILE A 183 9.39 -8.47 -8.79
CA ILE A 183 9.18 -9.46 -9.87
C ILE A 183 9.84 -10.82 -9.58
N GLN A 184 10.96 -10.85 -8.85
CA GLN A 184 11.66 -12.09 -8.49
C GLN A 184 11.14 -12.77 -7.22
N SER A 185 10.31 -12.11 -6.42
CA SER A 185 9.77 -12.68 -5.18
C SER A 185 8.83 -13.87 -5.43
N THR A 186 8.75 -14.79 -4.48
CA THR A 186 7.73 -15.85 -4.49
C THR A 186 6.30 -15.30 -4.31
N SER A 187 6.16 -14.12 -3.71
CA SER A 187 4.88 -13.45 -3.44
C SER A 187 4.26 -12.88 -4.72
N MET A 188 3.14 -13.46 -5.16
CA MET A 188 2.43 -12.95 -6.34
C MET A 188 1.64 -11.66 -6.05
N GLY A 189 1.73 -10.67 -6.95
CA GLY A 189 1.08 -9.37 -6.80
C GLY A 189 1.59 -8.54 -5.61
N ALA A 190 2.84 -8.77 -5.20
CA ALA A 190 3.56 -7.98 -4.21
C ALA A 190 4.50 -7.00 -4.91
N HIS A 191 4.27 -5.70 -4.75
CA HIS A 191 5.03 -4.63 -5.39
C HIS A 191 5.79 -3.82 -4.34
N GLU A 192 7.09 -3.70 -4.53
CA GLU A 192 7.89 -2.67 -3.86
C GLU A 192 7.88 -1.43 -4.73
N ILE A 193 7.44 -0.29 -4.18
CA ILE A 193 7.33 0.96 -4.92
C ILE A 193 8.52 1.83 -4.53
N PRO A 194 9.47 2.08 -5.45
CA PRO A 194 10.65 2.90 -5.15
C PRO A 194 10.25 4.31 -4.72
N MET A 195 10.89 4.84 -3.66
CA MET A 195 10.64 6.22 -3.22
C MET A 195 10.95 7.27 -4.30
N ALA A 196 11.91 6.99 -5.18
CA ALA A 196 12.20 7.85 -6.34
C ALA A 196 10.99 7.94 -7.30
N GLN A 197 10.22 6.86 -7.45
CA GLN A 197 8.99 6.85 -8.24
C GLN A 197 7.91 7.71 -7.60
N ILE A 198 7.70 7.57 -6.28
CA ILE A 198 6.71 8.37 -5.53
C ILE A 198 7.03 9.86 -5.61
N ARG A 199 8.29 10.25 -5.36
CA ARG A 199 8.71 11.67 -5.36
C ARG A 199 8.59 12.36 -6.70
N ASN A 200 8.73 11.62 -7.81
CA ASN A 200 8.71 12.19 -9.15
C ASN A 200 7.34 12.08 -9.83
N THR A 201 6.40 11.33 -9.27
CA THR A 201 5.04 11.20 -9.83
C THR A 201 4.25 12.50 -9.61
N PRO A 202 3.77 13.18 -10.67
CA PRO A 202 2.95 14.38 -10.51
C PRO A 202 1.56 14.04 -9.95
N THR A 203 1.16 14.76 -8.92
CA THR A 203 -0.06 14.53 -8.13
C THR A 203 -0.81 15.85 -7.91
N VAL A 204 -1.92 15.80 -7.16
CA VAL A 204 -2.72 16.97 -6.81
C VAL A 204 -1.80 18.02 -6.14
N LEU A 205 -1.89 19.27 -6.59
CA LEU A 205 -1.20 20.43 -6.01
C LEU A 205 0.34 20.35 -6.00
N GLY A 206 0.95 19.53 -6.88
CA GLY A 206 2.40 19.49 -7.06
C GLY A 206 3.17 18.84 -5.92
N GLU A 207 2.45 18.11 -5.05
CA GLU A 207 3.02 17.45 -3.89
C GLU A 207 2.95 15.94 -4.03
N ALA A 208 4.11 15.29 -4.12
CA ALA A 208 4.20 13.83 -4.14
C ALA A 208 3.38 13.19 -3.01
N ASP A 209 2.61 12.15 -3.37
CA ASP A 209 1.70 11.45 -2.46
C ASP A 209 1.79 9.94 -2.66
N LEU A 210 1.94 9.22 -1.55
CA LEU A 210 2.16 7.78 -1.53
C LEU A 210 0.93 7.02 -2.02
N LEU A 211 -0.26 7.31 -1.48
CA LEU A 211 -1.47 6.57 -1.84
C LEU A 211 -1.90 6.89 -3.28
N LYS A 212 -1.72 8.13 -3.74
CA LYS A 212 -1.96 8.47 -5.16
C LYS A 212 -1.04 7.70 -6.10
N THR A 213 0.22 7.53 -5.74
CA THR A 213 1.16 6.74 -6.55
C THR A 213 0.76 5.26 -6.57
N ILE A 214 0.33 4.72 -5.42
CA ILE A 214 -0.21 3.35 -5.31
C ILE A 214 -1.45 3.16 -6.20
N GLN A 215 -2.35 4.16 -6.28
CA GLN A 215 -3.55 4.11 -7.13
C GLN A 215 -3.23 4.00 -8.64
N LEU A 216 -2.00 4.28 -9.06
CA LEU A 216 -1.57 4.10 -10.45
C LEU A 216 -1.10 2.66 -10.74
N MET A 217 -1.01 1.80 -9.72
CA MET A 217 -0.70 0.38 -9.89
C MET A 217 -1.91 -0.38 -10.47
N PRO A 218 -1.70 -1.46 -11.24
CA PRO A 218 -2.79 -2.27 -11.74
C PRO A 218 -3.63 -2.84 -10.58
N GLY A 219 -4.94 -2.92 -10.74
CA GLY A 219 -5.86 -3.50 -9.75
C GLY A 219 -6.20 -2.58 -8.57
N VAL A 220 -5.67 -1.36 -8.55
CA VAL A 220 -5.86 -0.37 -7.49
C VAL A 220 -6.65 0.82 -8.02
N GLN A 221 -7.69 1.24 -7.30
CA GLN A 221 -8.56 2.34 -7.70
C GLN A 221 -8.75 3.34 -6.56
N ALA A 222 -9.07 4.58 -6.92
CA ALA A 222 -9.33 5.70 -5.99
C ALA A 222 -10.79 5.79 -5.49
N GLY A 223 -11.71 5.00 -6.09
CA GLY A 223 -13.15 5.08 -5.85
C GLY A 223 -13.78 6.30 -6.51
N VAL A 224 -13.44 7.48 -6.02
CA VAL A 224 -13.77 8.79 -6.61
C VAL A 224 -12.48 9.46 -7.06
N GLU A 225 -12.51 10.09 -8.24
CA GLU A 225 -11.32 10.66 -8.83
C GLU A 225 -10.73 11.80 -7.98
N GLY A 226 -9.41 11.78 -7.78
CA GLY A 226 -8.69 12.79 -7.01
C GLY A 226 -8.68 12.57 -5.50
N PHE A 227 -9.41 11.57 -4.99
CA PHE A 227 -9.44 11.20 -3.57
C PHE A 227 -8.54 9.99 -3.25
N SER A 228 -8.17 9.79 -1.98
CA SER A 228 -7.07 8.92 -1.51
C SER A 228 -7.56 7.53 -1.10
N GLY A 229 -8.87 7.29 -1.19
CA GLY A 229 -9.46 5.98 -0.96
C GLY A 229 -8.77 4.88 -1.76
N LEU A 230 -8.65 3.71 -1.16
CA LEU A 230 -7.95 2.57 -1.75
C LEU A 230 -8.94 1.43 -1.98
N TYR A 231 -9.10 1.02 -3.24
CA TYR A 231 -10.02 -0.05 -3.62
C TYR A 231 -9.27 -1.06 -4.47
N VAL A 232 -8.97 -2.21 -3.88
CA VAL A 232 -8.16 -3.25 -4.53
C VAL A 232 -9.02 -4.47 -4.82
N ARG A 233 -9.05 -4.90 -6.09
CA ARG A 233 -9.70 -6.15 -6.54
C ARG A 233 -11.12 -6.34 -5.99
N GLY A 234 -11.94 -5.29 -6.10
CA GLY A 234 -13.34 -5.27 -5.68
C GLY A 234 -13.58 -5.13 -4.17
N GLY A 235 -12.55 -4.90 -3.37
CA GLY A 235 -12.65 -4.62 -1.94
C GLY A 235 -13.15 -3.23 -1.61
N GLY A 236 -13.84 -3.10 -0.47
CA GLY A 236 -14.14 -1.80 0.17
C GLY A 236 -12.90 -1.19 0.84
N PRO A 237 -12.99 0.07 1.32
CA PRO A 237 -11.85 0.78 1.90
C PRO A 237 -11.34 0.09 3.17
N ASP A 238 -12.26 -0.44 3.99
CA ASP A 238 -12.00 -1.23 5.19
C ASP A 238 -11.38 -2.60 4.94
N GLN A 239 -11.28 -3.05 3.70
CA GLN A 239 -10.68 -4.33 3.37
C GLN A 239 -9.21 -4.22 2.99
N ASN A 240 -8.63 -3.03 3.07
CA ASN A 240 -7.21 -2.78 2.83
C ASN A 240 -6.52 -2.45 4.16
N LEU A 241 -5.44 -3.16 4.46
CA LEU A 241 -4.62 -2.89 5.65
C LEU A 241 -3.58 -1.84 5.31
N ILE A 242 -3.67 -0.65 5.90
CA ILE A 242 -2.64 0.37 5.76
C ILE A 242 -1.85 0.41 7.06
N LEU A 243 -0.53 0.23 6.98
CA LEU A 243 0.37 0.15 8.14
C LEU A 243 1.38 1.29 8.10
N LEU A 244 1.62 1.92 9.25
CA LEU A 244 2.75 2.80 9.51
C LEU A 244 3.67 2.12 10.52
N ASP A 245 4.88 1.77 10.08
CA ASP A 245 5.83 0.98 10.87
C ASP A 245 5.20 -0.30 11.45
N GLY A 246 4.34 -0.98 10.69
CA GLY A 246 3.64 -2.20 11.14
C GLY A 246 2.41 -1.97 12.03
N ILE A 247 2.02 -0.73 12.32
CA ILE A 247 0.81 -0.41 13.10
C ILE A 247 -0.32 0.05 12.17
N PRO A 248 -1.56 -0.45 12.32
CA PRO A 248 -2.69 -0.02 11.50
C PRO A 248 -2.93 1.49 11.52
N VAL A 249 -3.32 2.05 10.38
CA VAL A 249 -3.84 3.42 10.25
C VAL A 249 -5.30 3.31 9.80
N TYR A 250 -6.23 3.82 10.61
CA TYR A 250 -7.66 3.72 10.32
C TYR A 250 -8.13 4.79 9.33
N ASN A 251 -7.69 6.04 9.49
CA ASN A 251 -7.95 7.09 8.50
C ASN A 251 -6.63 7.53 7.87
N ALA A 252 -6.37 7.15 6.63
CA ALA A 252 -5.10 7.44 5.97
C ALA A 252 -5.09 8.78 5.21
N ASP A 253 -6.07 9.65 5.48
CA ASP A 253 -6.44 10.77 4.63
C ASP A 253 -6.54 12.13 5.38
N HIS A 254 -6.12 13.20 4.70
CA HIS A 254 -6.36 14.61 5.03
C HIS A 254 -7.16 15.29 3.92
N LEU A 255 -7.82 16.40 4.23
CA LEU A 255 -8.65 17.20 3.30
C LEU A 255 -9.71 16.32 2.62
N LEU A 256 -10.49 15.60 3.44
CA LEU A 256 -11.56 14.70 3.00
C LEU A 256 -11.09 13.62 1.99
N GLY A 257 -9.80 13.28 1.98
CA GLY A 257 -9.21 12.34 1.02
C GLY A 257 -8.41 12.97 -0.11
N VAL A 258 -8.21 14.28 -0.17
CA VAL A 258 -7.34 14.86 -1.22
C VAL A 258 -5.88 14.47 -1.00
N PHE A 259 -5.40 14.43 0.25
CA PHE A 259 -4.04 14.05 0.61
C PHE A 259 -4.02 12.78 1.45
N SER A 260 -2.99 11.96 1.28
CA SER A 260 -2.67 10.92 2.27
C SER A 260 -1.91 11.50 3.46
N ILE A 261 -1.91 10.79 4.58
CA ILE A 261 -1.14 11.15 5.78
C ILE A 261 0.38 10.96 5.61
N PHE A 262 0.83 10.30 4.55
CA PHE A 262 2.22 9.89 4.40
C PHE A 262 3.04 10.97 3.69
N ALA A 263 3.81 11.73 4.46
CA ALA A 263 4.81 12.64 3.91
C ALA A 263 5.98 11.85 3.27
N PRO A 264 6.27 11.99 1.96
CA PRO A 264 7.33 11.22 1.28
C PRO A 264 8.75 11.44 1.83
N GLU A 265 8.99 12.53 2.55
CA GLU A 265 10.24 12.82 3.24
C GLU A 265 10.43 11.94 4.48
N ALA A 266 9.35 11.52 5.15
CA ALA A 266 9.38 10.65 6.32
C ALA A 266 9.49 9.16 5.99
N VAL A 267 9.26 8.80 4.72
CA VAL A 267 9.08 7.41 4.28
C VAL A 267 10.34 6.89 3.62
N LYS A 268 10.73 5.68 4.05
CA LYS A 268 11.88 4.93 3.59
C LYS A 268 11.50 3.89 2.54
N LYS A 269 10.42 3.14 2.78
CA LYS A 269 9.99 2.01 1.95
C LYS A 269 8.49 1.83 1.97
N VAL A 270 7.94 1.42 0.83
CA VAL A 270 6.52 1.14 0.63
C VAL A 270 6.37 -0.20 -0.07
N THR A 271 5.53 -1.07 0.47
CA THR A 271 5.22 -2.37 -0.13
C THR A 271 3.71 -2.56 -0.21
N LEU A 272 3.22 -2.95 -1.39
CA LEU A 272 1.82 -3.23 -1.67
C LEU A 272 1.63 -4.72 -1.97
N PHE A 273 0.76 -5.40 -1.23
CA PHE A 273 0.32 -6.77 -1.51
C PHE A 273 -1.12 -6.75 -2.03
N LYS A 274 -1.39 -7.39 -3.18
CA LYS A 274 -2.74 -7.52 -3.77
C LYS A 274 -3.23 -8.96 -3.91
N SER A 275 -2.35 -9.96 -3.81
CA SER A 275 -2.70 -11.38 -3.90
C SER A 275 -2.10 -12.20 -2.76
N SER A 276 -0.83 -12.56 -2.86
CA SER A 276 -0.15 -13.45 -1.91
C SER A 276 0.12 -12.71 -0.60
N PHE A 277 -0.88 -12.66 0.28
CA PHE A 277 -0.76 -12.00 1.58
C PHE A 277 0.12 -12.84 2.51
N PRO A 278 1.28 -12.36 2.97
CA PRO A 278 2.10 -13.09 3.94
C PRO A 278 1.30 -13.42 5.21
N ALA A 279 1.46 -14.62 5.76
CA ALA A 279 0.73 -15.15 6.93
C ALA A 279 0.82 -14.24 8.16
N ARG A 280 1.89 -13.44 8.27
CA ARG A 280 2.11 -12.44 9.32
C ARG A 280 1.10 -11.27 9.35
N TYR A 281 0.27 -11.14 8.32
CA TYR A 281 -0.78 -10.12 8.22
C TYR A 281 -2.18 -10.77 8.29
N GLY A 282 -3.12 -10.09 8.93
CA GLY A 282 -4.50 -10.56 9.09
C GLY A 282 -5.50 -9.40 9.09
N GLY A 283 -6.76 -9.71 9.39
CA GLY A 283 -7.78 -8.71 9.68
C GLY A 283 -8.33 -7.90 8.50
N ARG A 284 -7.88 -8.13 7.26
CA ARG A 284 -8.29 -7.40 6.04
C ARG A 284 -8.35 -8.34 4.82
N LEU A 285 -9.23 -8.05 3.85
CA LEU A 285 -9.55 -9.01 2.77
C LEU A 285 -8.94 -8.73 1.39
N SER A 286 -8.35 -7.56 1.14
CA SER A 286 -8.11 -7.08 -0.24
C SER A 286 -6.69 -6.64 -0.54
N SER A 287 -6.04 -5.95 0.38
CA SER A 287 -4.64 -5.53 0.20
C SER A 287 -3.96 -5.21 1.51
N ILE A 288 -2.63 -5.11 1.44
CA ILE A 288 -1.79 -4.61 2.53
C ILE A 288 -0.85 -3.56 1.94
N VAL A 289 -0.79 -2.39 2.54
CA VAL A 289 0.16 -1.32 2.27
C VAL A 289 1.03 -1.17 3.51
N ASP A 290 2.27 -1.68 3.45
CA ASP A 290 3.25 -1.55 4.53
C ASP A 290 4.16 -0.34 4.25
N VAL A 291 4.04 0.70 5.08
CA VAL A 291 4.85 1.92 5.01
C VAL A 291 5.86 1.92 6.15
N ARG A 292 7.15 2.02 5.81
CA ARG A 292 8.26 2.11 6.78
C ARG A 292 8.87 3.49 6.77
N THR A 293 9.04 4.07 7.96
CA THR A 293 9.62 5.40 8.14
C THR A 293 11.14 5.37 8.22
N ASN A 294 11.79 6.51 7.98
CA ASN A 294 13.24 6.66 8.12
C ASN A 294 13.71 6.29 9.53
N ASP A 295 14.90 5.70 9.67
CA ASP A 295 15.49 5.37 10.97
C ASP A 295 16.27 6.54 11.62
N GLY A 296 16.38 7.65 10.91
CA GLY A 296 17.23 8.80 11.23
C GLY A 296 18.69 8.59 10.84
N ASN A 297 19.41 9.70 10.61
CA ASN A 297 20.81 9.70 10.22
C ASN A 297 21.74 9.66 11.44
N MET A 298 22.51 8.60 11.64
CA MET A 298 23.41 8.48 12.82
C MET A 298 24.76 9.20 12.66
N LYS A 299 25.00 9.89 11.55
CA LYS A 299 26.30 10.52 11.23
C LYS A 299 26.22 12.03 11.17
N HIS A 300 25.26 12.54 10.40
CA HIS A 300 25.14 13.94 10.03
C HIS A 300 23.71 14.42 10.22
N TYR A 301 23.56 15.72 10.46
CA TYR A 301 22.25 16.35 10.41
C TYR A 301 21.85 16.54 8.95
N HIS A 302 20.58 16.27 8.67
CA HIS A 302 20.00 16.44 7.36
C HIS A 302 18.60 17.04 7.49
N GLY A 303 18.24 17.94 6.58
CA GLY A 303 16.92 18.54 6.62
C GLY A 303 16.34 18.84 5.23
N THR A 304 15.02 18.91 5.19
CA THR A 304 14.26 19.37 4.03
C THR A 304 13.16 20.30 4.49
N ILE A 305 13.07 21.48 3.87
CA ILE A 305 11.99 22.44 4.07
C ILE A 305 11.30 22.61 2.72
N SER A 306 9.99 22.43 2.68
CA SER A 306 9.17 22.66 1.49
C SER A 306 8.05 23.63 1.81
N ILE A 307 7.89 24.66 0.99
CA ILE A 307 6.78 25.61 1.05
C ILE A 307 6.04 25.50 -0.29
N GLY A 308 4.85 24.91 -0.25
CA GLY A 308 3.96 24.74 -1.38
C GLY A 308 2.82 25.74 -1.38
N THR A 309 2.00 25.68 -2.42
CA THR A 309 0.81 26.52 -2.56
C THR A 309 -0.21 26.25 -1.44
N LEU A 310 -0.34 24.99 -1.00
CA LEU A 310 -1.32 24.61 0.03
C LEU A 310 -0.67 24.13 1.34
N THR A 311 0.47 23.44 1.30
CA THR A 311 1.13 22.92 2.50
C THR A 311 2.56 23.38 2.64
N SER A 312 3.01 23.47 3.90
CA SER A 312 4.40 23.56 4.27
C SER A 312 4.84 22.29 4.99
N LYS A 313 6.05 21.83 4.69
CA LYS A 313 6.64 20.60 5.22
C LYS A 313 8.03 20.90 5.77
N LEU A 314 8.33 20.28 6.90
CA LEU A 314 9.65 20.25 7.50
C LEU A 314 10.01 18.79 7.75
N HIS A 315 11.20 18.39 7.34
CA HIS A 315 11.84 17.15 7.75
C HIS A 315 13.21 17.46 8.32
N PHE A 316 13.54 16.86 9.45
CA PHE A 316 14.83 17.01 10.10
C PHE A 316 15.23 15.72 10.81
N GLU A 317 16.45 15.28 10.55
CA GLU A 317 17.00 14.07 11.14
C GLU A 317 18.49 14.23 11.45
N GLY A 318 19.00 13.40 12.37
CA GLY A 318 20.40 13.45 12.74
C GLY A 318 20.74 12.65 13.99
N PRO A 319 22.03 12.65 14.38
CA PRO A 319 22.49 11.88 15.53
C PRO A 319 22.19 12.64 16.84
N ILE A 320 21.56 11.96 17.79
CA ILE A 320 21.61 12.37 19.21
C ILE A 320 22.95 11.92 19.80
N ILE A 321 23.36 10.68 19.50
CA ILE A 321 24.66 10.11 19.85
C ILE A 321 25.21 9.46 18.58
N LYS A 322 26.28 10.01 18.01
CA LYS A 322 26.85 9.51 16.73
C LYS A 322 27.06 7.99 16.78
N ASN A 323 26.65 7.31 15.70
CA ASN A 323 26.71 5.84 15.53
C ASN A 323 25.86 5.00 16.51
N ARG A 324 25.09 5.61 17.41
CA ARG A 324 24.28 4.87 18.40
C ARG A 324 22.82 5.31 18.41
N THR A 325 22.56 6.61 18.52
CA THR A 325 21.21 7.16 18.64
C THR A 325 20.97 8.18 17.55
N ALA A 326 19.88 8.01 16.80
CA ALA A 326 19.41 9.01 15.83
C ALA A 326 17.93 9.31 16.04
N PHE A 327 17.52 10.48 15.59
CA PHE A 327 16.12 10.88 15.48
C PHE A 327 15.78 11.20 14.02
N SER A 328 14.49 11.13 13.71
CA SER A 328 13.89 11.60 12.46
C SER A 328 12.55 12.23 12.79
N ILE A 329 12.33 13.48 12.38
CA ILE A 329 11.11 14.25 12.64
C ILE A 329 10.63 14.85 11.33
N SER A 330 9.34 14.68 11.04
CA SER A 330 8.65 15.30 9.92
C SER A 330 7.39 15.98 10.41
N ALA A 331 7.15 17.20 9.99
CA ALA A 331 5.91 17.94 10.26
C ALA A 331 5.36 18.51 8.96
N ARG A 332 4.04 18.46 8.78
CA ARG A 332 3.34 19.08 7.66
C ARG A 332 2.12 19.83 8.19
N SER A 333 1.85 20.99 7.61
CA SER A 333 0.64 21.76 7.89
C SER A 333 0.16 22.45 6.62
N THR A 334 -1.15 22.63 6.49
CA THR A 334 -1.72 23.48 5.45
C THR A 334 -1.81 24.94 5.89
N HIS A 335 -1.84 25.86 4.93
CA HIS A 335 -2.07 27.29 5.16
C HIS A 335 -3.58 27.59 5.08
N THR A 336 -4.17 28.11 6.17
CA THR A 336 -5.61 28.44 6.26
C THR A 336 -6.06 29.50 5.27
N ALA A 337 -5.17 30.44 4.92
CA ALA A 337 -5.50 31.63 4.13
C ALA A 337 -6.00 31.32 2.70
N PHE A 338 -5.59 30.21 2.10
CA PHE A 338 -5.99 29.86 0.73
C PHE A 338 -7.45 29.38 0.64
N LEU A 339 -7.90 28.57 1.60
CA LEU A 339 -9.26 28.01 1.58
C LEU A 339 -10.30 28.96 2.18
N SER A 340 -9.93 29.76 3.18
CA SER A 340 -10.85 30.68 3.84
C SER A 340 -11.26 31.87 2.96
N GLY A 341 -10.43 32.27 2.00
CA GLY A 341 -10.68 33.42 1.12
C GLY A 341 -11.57 33.13 -0.10
N ILE A 342 -11.66 31.86 -0.53
CA ILE A 342 -12.37 31.47 -1.77
C ILE A 342 -13.88 31.31 -1.54
N PHE A 343 -14.30 30.95 -0.32
CA PHE A 343 -15.69 30.60 0.00
C PHE A 343 -16.35 31.50 1.03
N LYS A 344 -15.73 32.63 1.40
CA LYS A 344 -16.32 33.57 2.35
C LYS A 344 -17.32 34.48 1.63
N THR A 345 -18.57 34.44 2.05
CA THR A 345 -19.59 35.43 1.71
C THR A 345 -19.85 36.34 2.93
N ASP A 346 -20.74 37.32 2.82
CA ASP A 346 -21.02 38.24 3.93
C ASP A 346 -21.55 37.52 5.19
N ASN A 347 -22.30 36.43 4.99
CA ASN A 347 -22.98 35.69 6.07
C ASN A 347 -22.42 34.28 6.30
N GLU A 348 -21.62 33.72 5.37
CA GLU A 348 -21.05 32.38 5.50
C GLU A 348 -19.53 32.42 5.60
N SER A 349 -18.99 31.65 6.56
CA SER A 349 -17.55 31.49 6.73
C SER A 349 -17.16 30.01 6.79
N TYR A 350 -16.14 29.66 6.01
CA TYR A 350 -15.58 28.32 5.93
C TYR A 350 -14.10 28.37 6.28
N ASN A 351 -13.64 27.44 7.11
CA ASN A 351 -12.22 27.29 7.38
C ASN A 351 -11.84 25.81 7.46
N TYR A 352 -10.74 25.47 6.81
CA TYR A 352 -10.18 24.13 6.82
C TYR A 352 -8.69 24.20 7.07
N TYR A 353 -8.20 23.40 8.01
CA TYR A 353 -6.78 23.12 8.11
C TYR A 353 -6.50 21.73 8.69
N PHE A 354 -5.32 21.23 8.38
CA PHE A 354 -4.77 20.01 8.94
C PHE A 354 -3.31 20.19 9.30
N TYR A 355 -2.84 19.38 10.24
CA TYR A 355 -1.42 19.21 10.53
C TYR A 355 -1.13 17.76 10.87
N ASP A 356 0.10 17.35 10.58
CA ASP A 356 0.65 16.07 10.99
C ASP A 356 2.10 16.18 11.47
N LEU A 357 2.45 15.25 12.36
CA LEU A 357 3.77 15.09 12.95
C LEU A 357 4.12 13.60 12.95
N ASN A 358 5.24 13.25 12.33
CA ASN A 358 5.88 11.95 12.43
C ASN A 358 7.21 12.12 13.17
N ALA A 359 7.46 11.34 14.20
CA ALA A 359 8.71 11.37 14.92
C ALA A 359 9.17 9.95 15.24
N LYS A 360 10.47 9.70 15.11
CA LYS A 360 11.07 8.41 15.42
C LYS A 360 12.43 8.61 16.05
N VAL A 361 12.68 7.90 17.14
CA VAL A 361 13.98 7.79 17.77
C VAL A 361 14.43 6.34 17.71
N ASN A 362 15.69 6.14 17.42
CA ASN A 362 16.27 4.84 17.20
C ASN A 362 17.60 4.77 17.96
N HIS A 363 17.76 3.73 18.79
CA HIS A 363 18.93 3.50 19.62
C HIS A 363 19.49 2.10 19.42
N LYS A 364 20.76 2.02 19.00
CA LYS A 364 21.55 0.79 18.91
C LYS A 364 22.38 0.62 20.17
N PHE A 365 22.01 -0.35 21.02
CA PHE A 365 22.78 -0.69 22.22
C PHE A 365 24.08 -1.42 21.86
N ASN A 366 23.98 -2.37 20.92
CA ASN A 366 25.08 -3.16 20.37
C ASN A 366 24.63 -3.81 19.03
N ASP A 367 25.44 -4.71 18.47
CA ASP A 367 25.12 -5.39 17.20
C ASP A 367 23.95 -6.39 17.30
N ARG A 368 23.50 -6.75 18.50
CA ARG A 368 22.39 -7.68 18.71
C ARG A 368 21.10 -7.01 19.16
N SER A 369 21.15 -5.82 19.75
CA SER A 369 19.99 -5.18 20.39
C SER A 369 19.80 -3.73 19.93
N ARG A 370 18.60 -3.42 19.44
CA ARG A 370 18.22 -2.09 18.94
C ARG A 370 16.76 -1.79 19.28
N VAL A 371 16.48 -0.58 19.74
CA VAL A 371 15.13 -0.12 20.09
C VAL A 371 14.73 1.07 19.23
N PHE A 372 13.44 1.13 18.89
CA PHE A 372 12.82 2.23 18.19
C PHE A 372 11.61 2.72 18.98
N LEU A 373 11.44 4.03 19.05
CA LEU A 373 10.24 4.69 19.53
C LEU A 373 9.68 5.52 18.39
N SER A 374 8.49 5.20 17.92
CA SER A 374 7.79 5.90 16.84
C SER A 374 6.54 6.60 17.38
N PHE A 375 6.27 7.79 16.85
CA PHE A 375 5.11 8.61 17.15
C PHE A 375 4.54 9.18 15.85
N TYR A 376 3.22 9.12 15.71
CA TYR A 376 2.51 9.84 14.66
C TYR A 376 1.26 10.49 15.25
N HIS A 377 1.02 11.75 14.88
CA HIS A 377 -0.19 12.47 15.22
C HIS A 377 -0.61 13.32 14.02
N GLY A 378 -1.83 13.13 13.54
CA GLY A 378 -2.41 13.93 12.47
C GLY A 378 -3.83 14.32 12.81
N LYS A 379 -4.20 15.56 12.54
CA LYS A 379 -5.55 16.08 12.76
C LYS A 379 -5.99 17.03 11.66
N ASP A 380 -7.30 17.02 11.44
CA ASP A 380 -8.02 17.89 10.53
C ASP A 380 -9.10 18.64 11.30
N HIS A 381 -9.31 19.89 10.91
CA HIS A 381 -10.24 20.82 11.50
C HIS A 381 -11.02 21.50 10.39
N TYR A 382 -12.32 21.21 10.31
CA TYR A 382 -13.26 21.89 9.44
C TYR A 382 -14.25 22.69 10.28
N HIS A 383 -14.45 23.96 9.92
CA HIS A 383 -15.41 24.85 10.56
C HIS A 383 -16.29 25.48 9.47
N PHE A 384 -17.59 25.53 9.77
CA PHE A 384 -18.59 26.18 8.95
C PHE A 384 -19.50 27.00 9.85
N ASN A 385 -19.60 28.31 9.60
CA ASN A 385 -20.51 29.18 10.33
C ASN A 385 -21.39 29.98 9.37
N ILE A 386 -22.68 30.05 9.71
CA ILE A 386 -23.68 30.95 9.13
C ILE A 386 -24.05 31.98 10.20
N ASP A 387 -24.08 33.26 9.84
CA ASP A 387 -24.60 34.36 10.66
C ASP A 387 -25.49 35.24 9.77
N GLU A 388 -26.80 35.04 9.88
CA GLU A 388 -27.81 35.74 9.09
C GLU A 388 -28.69 36.61 9.99
N ASN A 389 -29.04 37.79 9.49
CA ASN A 389 -29.93 38.72 10.16
C ASN A 389 -31.01 39.20 9.20
N TYR A 390 -32.26 38.83 9.48
CA TYR A 390 -33.42 39.18 8.67
C TYR A 390 -34.32 40.16 9.41
N GLN A 391 -34.63 41.28 8.74
CA GLN A 391 -35.61 42.24 9.24
C GLN A 391 -36.92 42.03 8.49
N TYR A 392 -37.96 41.65 9.22
CA TYR A 392 -39.31 41.52 8.68
C TYR A 392 -40.13 42.73 9.10
N THR A 393 -40.53 43.52 8.12
CA THR A 393 -41.49 44.63 8.29
C THR A 393 -42.76 44.27 7.55
N ALA A 394 -43.88 44.20 8.27
CA ALA A 394 -45.20 43.99 7.69
C ALA A 394 -46.08 45.22 7.93
N GLU A 395 -46.91 45.59 6.95
CA GLU A 395 -47.82 46.74 7.05
C GLU A 395 -48.97 46.51 8.06
N ASN A 396 -49.24 45.26 8.47
CA ASN A 396 -50.30 44.88 9.42
C ASN A 396 -49.92 43.74 10.40
N GLU A 397 -48.63 43.37 10.52
CA GLU A 397 -48.13 42.42 11.53
C GLU A 397 -46.97 43.02 12.33
N ASN A 398 -46.70 42.48 13.52
CA ASN A 398 -45.60 42.94 14.38
C ASN A 398 -44.26 42.73 13.67
N ALA A 399 -43.55 43.83 13.38
CA ALA A 399 -42.19 43.76 12.86
C ALA A 399 -41.28 42.99 13.82
N TYR A 400 -40.41 42.13 13.26
CA TYR A 400 -39.46 41.35 14.06
C TYR A 400 -38.11 41.23 13.37
N ASN A 401 -37.07 41.11 14.18
CA ASN A 401 -35.70 40.87 13.73
C ASN A 401 -35.30 39.43 14.07
N LEU A 402 -34.95 38.64 13.07
CA LEU A 402 -34.53 37.25 13.19
C LEU A 402 -33.01 37.15 13.01
N VAL A 403 -32.30 36.78 14.08
CA VAL A 403 -30.87 36.46 14.04
C VAL A 403 -30.72 34.95 14.07
N TYR A 404 -30.13 34.39 13.01
CA TYR A 404 -29.86 32.96 12.88
C TYR A 404 -28.35 32.72 12.86
N LYS A 405 -27.85 31.95 13.82
CA LYS A 405 -26.44 31.57 13.92
C LYS A 405 -26.32 30.07 13.95
N ASP A 406 -25.61 29.51 12.98
CA ASP A 406 -25.32 28.08 12.93
C ASP A 406 -23.81 27.87 12.85
N LYS A 407 -23.23 27.19 13.86
CA LYS A 407 -21.80 26.94 13.99
C LYS A 407 -21.57 25.44 14.04
N ASN A 408 -20.95 24.92 12.98
CA ASN A 408 -20.62 23.52 12.84
C ASN A 408 -19.11 23.33 12.80
N SER A 409 -18.61 22.31 13.49
CA SER A 409 -17.20 21.91 13.44
C SER A 409 -17.05 20.40 13.33
N LEU A 410 -16.21 19.95 12.41
CA LEU A 410 -15.87 18.55 12.21
C LEU A 410 -14.36 18.38 12.38
N ASN A 411 -13.98 17.58 13.37
CA ASN A 411 -12.59 17.34 13.71
C ASN A 411 -12.31 15.84 13.70
N TRP A 412 -11.26 15.41 13.00
CA TRP A 412 -10.86 14.02 13.00
C TRP A 412 -9.34 13.88 12.99
N GLY A 413 -8.84 12.69 13.33
CA GLY A 413 -7.41 12.46 13.33
C GLY A 413 -7.00 11.12 13.89
N ASN A 414 -5.72 10.79 13.70
CA ASN A 414 -5.10 9.57 14.19
C ASN A 414 -3.97 9.90 15.17
N THR A 415 -3.72 9.01 16.10
CA THR A 415 -2.55 9.05 17.00
C THR A 415 -1.99 7.65 17.15
N ILE A 416 -0.70 7.49 16.86
CA ILE A 416 0.03 6.22 16.98
C ILE A 416 1.27 6.46 17.86
N VAL A 417 1.47 5.57 18.83
CA VAL A 417 2.69 5.48 19.64
C VAL A 417 3.15 4.04 19.60
N ALA A 418 4.40 3.78 19.24
CA ALA A 418 4.92 2.42 19.17
C ALA A 418 6.34 2.32 19.72
N GLY A 419 6.57 1.33 20.58
CA GLY A 419 7.89 0.91 21.01
C GLY A 419 8.23 -0.44 20.39
N ARG A 420 9.39 -0.50 19.72
CA ARG A 420 9.88 -1.71 19.04
C ARG A 420 11.25 -2.09 19.56
N TRP A 421 11.46 -3.38 19.78
CA TRP A 421 12.74 -3.96 20.16
C TRP A 421 13.12 -5.07 19.20
N ASN A 422 14.29 -4.92 18.58
CA ASN A 422 14.90 -5.91 17.70
C ASN A 422 16.02 -6.61 18.46
N TYR A 423 16.02 -7.94 18.42
CA TYR A 423 17.04 -8.75 19.08
C TYR A 423 17.52 -9.92 18.22
N VAL A 424 18.85 -10.09 18.12
CA VAL A 424 19.50 -11.22 17.45
C VAL A 424 19.85 -12.28 18.50
N PHE A 425 19.07 -13.35 18.60
CA PHE A 425 19.31 -14.45 19.55
C PHE A 425 20.48 -15.34 19.13
N SER A 426 20.61 -15.59 17.82
CA SER A 426 21.71 -16.34 17.22
C SER A 426 21.94 -15.88 15.78
N ASN A 427 22.96 -16.41 15.10
CA ASN A 427 23.21 -16.10 13.68
C ASN A 427 22.08 -16.54 12.74
N LYS A 428 21.11 -17.34 13.24
CA LYS A 428 19.98 -17.87 12.47
C LYS A 428 18.61 -17.38 12.94
N LEU A 429 18.52 -16.74 14.12
CA LEU A 429 17.26 -16.37 14.75
C LEU A 429 17.27 -14.88 15.13
N PHE A 430 16.42 -14.12 14.46
CA PHE A 430 16.15 -12.71 14.73
C PHE A 430 14.73 -12.55 15.26
N SER A 431 14.53 -11.63 16.20
CA SER A 431 13.21 -11.29 16.75
C SER A 431 12.94 -9.80 16.66
N ASN A 432 11.67 -9.47 16.44
CA ASN A 432 11.11 -8.13 16.51
C ASN A 432 9.89 -8.17 17.44
N THR A 433 9.94 -7.43 18.54
CA THR A 433 8.80 -7.27 19.46
C THR A 433 8.32 -5.82 19.42
N THR A 434 7.03 -5.59 19.24
CA THR A 434 6.40 -4.27 19.17
C THR A 434 5.24 -4.17 20.16
N ILE A 435 5.20 -3.09 20.93
CA ILE A 435 4.05 -2.67 21.73
C ILE A 435 3.57 -1.35 21.15
N ALA A 436 2.28 -1.22 20.86
CA ALA A 436 1.77 0.03 20.33
C ALA A 436 0.38 0.39 20.87
N PHE A 437 0.12 1.69 20.78
CA PHE A 437 -1.17 2.32 20.98
C PHE A 437 -1.56 3.02 19.68
N ASN A 438 -2.79 2.81 19.24
CA ASN A 438 -3.36 3.48 18.07
C ASN A 438 -4.76 4.00 18.39
N SER A 439 -5.08 5.22 17.98
CA SER A 439 -6.41 5.79 18.14
C SER A 439 -6.79 6.65 16.94
N TYR A 440 -7.98 6.39 16.40
CA TYR A 440 -8.70 7.27 15.49
C TYR A 440 -9.93 7.83 16.19
N ARG A 441 -10.19 9.13 16.02
CA ARG A 441 -11.34 9.81 16.62
C ARG A 441 -11.90 10.87 15.69
N MET A 442 -13.22 10.92 15.58
CA MET A 442 -14.00 11.95 14.92
C MET A 442 -14.96 12.62 15.91
N ILE A 443 -15.06 13.94 15.85
CA ILE A 443 -15.97 14.75 16.67
C ILE A 443 -16.65 15.76 15.75
N LEU A 444 -17.98 15.72 15.72
CA LEU A 444 -18.82 16.71 15.06
C LEU A 444 -19.55 17.50 16.15
N ASN A 445 -19.38 18.81 16.19
CA ASN A 445 -20.18 19.70 17.03
C ASN A 445 -21.07 20.56 16.16
N SER A 446 -22.31 20.76 16.59
CA SER A 446 -23.28 21.66 15.97
C SER A 446 -23.85 22.55 17.08
N ASN A 447 -23.83 23.87 16.87
CA ASN A 447 -24.41 24.87 17.75
C ASN A 447 -25.28 25.78 16.89
N ASN A 448 -26.58 25.64 17.05
CA ASN A 448 -27.57 26.46 16.38
C ASN A 448 -28.22 27.39 17.42
N HIS A 449 -28.33 28.66 17.07
CA HIS A 449 -28.94 29.68 17.89
C HIS A 449 -29.80 30.59 17.02
N GLU A 450 -31.08 30.65 17.34
CA GLU A 450 -32.03 31.52 16.70
C GLU A 450 -32.60 32.49 17.74
N THR A 451 -32.63 33.77 17.41
CA THR A 451 -33.25 34.80 18.25
C THR A 451 -34.19 35.63 17.40
N ARG A 452 -35.47 35.63 17.77
CA ARG A 452 -36.50 36.48 17.18
C ARG A 452 -36.85 37.58 18.17
N SER A 453 -36.42 38.80 17.85
CA SER A 453 -36.75 40.00 18.60
C SER A 453 -38.07 40.58 18.12
N SER A 454 -39.14 40.36 18.88
CA SER A 454 -40.48 40.94 18.69
C SER A 454 -41.06 41.38 20.05
N SER A 455 -42.35 41.71 20.12
CA SER A 455 -43.03 41.99 21.39
C SER A 455 -42.99 40.82 22.38
N VAL A 456 -42.85 39.58 21.89
CA VAL A 456 -42.59 38.39 22.69
C VAL A 456 -41.29 37.77 22.18
N PRO A 457 -40.15 37.98 22.87
CA PRO A 457 -38.86 37.49 22.40
C PRO A 457 -38.86 35.97 22.36
N TYR A 458 -38.33 35.40 21.28
CA TYR A 458 -38.16 33.95 21.14
C TYR A 458 -36.68 33.61 20.97
N VAL A 459 -36.24 32.59 21.71
CA VAL A 459 -34.86 32.08 21.67
C VAL A 459 -34.89 30.58 21.53
N TYR A 460 -34.25 30.07 20.49
CA TYR A 460 -33.96 28.66 20.30
C TYR A 460 -32.46 28.42 20.35
N GLN A 461 -32.06 27.36 21.06
CA GLN A 461 -30.68 26.91 21.20
C GLN A 461 -30.65 25.40 21.02
N TYR A 462 -29.84 24.93 20.07
CA TYR A 462 -29.53 23.52 19.88
C TYR A 462 -28.03 23.32 19.89
N ASP A 463 -27.55 22.58 20.89
CA ASP A 463 -26.18 22.12 20.99
C ASP A 463 -26.15 20.62 20.76
N SER A 464 -25.26 20.14 19.89
CA SER A 464 -25.07 18.71 19.68
C SER A 464 -23.60 18.35 19.50
N GLN A 465 -23.20 17.26 20.12
CA GLN A 465 -21.89 16.68 19.98
C GLN A 465 -21.99 15.19 19.65
N TYR A 466 -21.53 14.85 18.47
CA TYR A 466 -21.41 13.49 17.97
C TYR A 466 -19.94 13.04 18.02
N ARG A 467 -19.68 11.83 18.50
CA ARG A 467 -18.32 11.26 18.56
C ARG A 467 -18.31 9.82 18.03
N SER A 468 -17.32 9.53 17.19
CA SER A 468 -17.02 8.18 16.71
C SER A 468 -15.51 7.91 16.77
N GLY A 469 -15.12 6.64 16.83
CA GLY A 469 -13.71 6.27 16.75
C GLY A 469 -13.39 4.84 17.15
N ILE A 470 -12.11 4.53 17.06
CA ILE A 470 -11.53 3.24 17.40
C ILE A 470 -10.19 3.44 18.10
N ARG A 471 -9.89 2.56 19.06
CA ARG A 471 -8.66 2.62 19.83
C ARG A 471 -8.16 1.22 20.13
N ASP A 472 -6.89 1.00 19.85
CA ASP A 472 -6.23 -0.30 19.97
C ASP A 472 -5.02 -0.21 20.88
N TRP A 473 -4.84 -1.26 21.68
CA TRP A 473 -3.56 -1.63 22.27
C TRP A 473 -3.08 -2.90 21.58
N SER A 474 -1.84 -2.91 21.11
CA SER A 474 -1.25 -4.06 20.43
C SER A 474 0.03 -4.52 21.10
N TYR A 475 0.19 -5.83 21.17
CA TYR A 475 1.44 -6.51 21.45
C TYR A 475 1.70 -7.49 20.30
N ARG A 476 2.89 -7.44 19.72
CA ARG A 476 3.28 -8.32 18.62
C ARG A 476 4.72 -8.77 18.79
N THR A 477 4.98 -10.04 18.55
CA THR A 477 6.35 -10.57 18.46
C THR A 477 6.48 -11.48 17.24
N ASP A 478 7.47 -11.17 16.41
CA ASP A 478 7.79 -11.88 15.17
C ASP A 478 9.20 -12.46 15.28
N PHE A 479 9.39 -13.64 14.68
CA PHE A 479 10.68 -14.32 14.59
C PHE A 479 11.00 -14.62 13.12
N ASP A 480 12.20 -14.26 12.68
CA ASP A 480 12.80 -14.68 11.41
C ASP A 480 13.84 -15.78 11.71
N TYR A 481 13.62 -16.98 11.19
CA TYR A 481 14.46 -18.16 11.41
C TYR A 481 14.92 -18.80 10.11
N THR A 482 16.24 -18.89 9.92
CA THR A 482 16.86 -19.48 8.71
C THR A 482 17.74 -20.68 9.12
N PRO A 483 17.16 -21.88 9.29
CA PRO A 483 17.91 -23.07 9.70
C PRO A 483 18.96 -23.48 8.67
N VAL A 484 18.58 -23.39 7.39
CA VAL A 484 19.38 -23.67 6.19
C VAL A 484 19.02 -22.67 5.08
N PRO A 485 19.87 -22.41 4.08
CA PRO A 485 19.62 -21.37 3.08
C PRO A 485 18.36 -21.57 2.22
N SER A 486 17.93 -22.82 2.05
CA SER A 486 16.74 -23.15 1.27
C SER A 486 15.43 -22.92 2.01
N HIS A 487 15.45 -22.60 3.31
CA HIS A 487 14.26 -22.36 4.13
C HIS A 487 14.36 -21.03 4.86
N HIS A 488 13.30 -20.24 4.82
CA HIS A 488 13.20 -18.97 5.53
C HIS A 488 11.85 -18.93 6.22
N ILE A 489 11.88 -19.28 7.51
CA ILE A 489 10.70 -19.50 8.32
C ILE A 489 10.42 -18.22 9.11
N LYS A 490 9.20 -17.71 9.01
CA LYS A 490 8.71 -16.63 9.86
C LYS A 490 7.54 -17.13 10.69
N PHE A 491 7.56 -16.84 11.98
CA PHE A 491 6.46 -17.17 12.87
C PHE A 491 6.33 -16.11 13.95
N GLY A 492 5.14 -16.00 14.54
CA GLY A 492 4.90 -14.98 15.53
C GLY A 492 3.51 -15.02 16.13
N MET A 493 3.29 -14.12 17.08
CA MET A 493 2.00 -13.93 17.73
C MET A 493 1.67 -12.45 17.84
N GLU A 494 0.37 -12.16 17.85
CA GLU A 494 -0.19 -10.83 18.02
C GLU A 494 -1.39 -10.88 18.96
N TYR A 495 -1.49 -9.87 19.82
CA TYR A 495 -2.66 -9.61 20.64
C TYR A 495 -3.11 -8.18 20.42
N LEU A 496 -4.38 -8.00 20.06
CA LEU A 496 -5.03 -6.71 19.90
C LEU A 496 -6.20 -6.59 20.87
N TYR A 497 -6.22 -5.49 21.62
CA TYR A 497 -7.37 -5.09 22.42
C TYR A 497 -8.01 -3.85 21.81
N HIS A 498 -9.19 -4.05 21.22
CA HIS A 498 -9.95 -3.02 20.54
C HIS A 498 -11.01 -2.40 21.46
N THR A 499 -11.11 -1.07 21.42
CA THR A 499 -12.25 -0.31 21.95
C THR A 499 -12.86 0.49 20.81
N PHE A 500 -14.06 0.10 20.38
CA PHE A 500 -14.84 0.80 19.38
C PHE A 500 -15.83 1.72 20.06
N ARG A 501 -16.01 2.91 19.49
CA ARG A 501 -17.07 3.85 19.81
C ARG A 501 -17.79 4.17 18.50
N PRO A 502 -18.72 3.32 18.04
CA PRO A 502 -19.45 3.55 16.80
C PRO A 502 -20.15 4.91 16.79
N GLU A 503 -20.88 5.23 17.86
CA GLU A 503 -21.49 6.53 18.07
C GLU A 503 -21.70 6.81 19.56
N THR A 504 -21.54 8.08 19.93
CA THR A 504 -22.21 8.68 21.09
C THR A 504 -22.66 10.07 20.70
N THR A 505 -23.93 10.38 20.94
CA THR A 505 -24.51 11.69 20.65
C THR A 505 -25.10 12.28 21.91
N VAL A 506 -24.70 13.51 22.23
CA VAL A 506 -25.27 14.32 23.30
C VAL A 506 -25.82 15.56 22.65
N SER A 507 -27.12 15.81 22.79
CA SER A 507 -27.72 17.05 22.33
C SER A 507 -28.58 17.71 23.40
N LYS A 508 -28.59 19.03 23.42
CA LYS A 508 -29.41 19.86 24.29
C LYS A 508 -30.25 20.78 23.43
N ILE A 509 -31.56 20.80 23.66
CA ILE A 509 -32.49 21.75 23.07
C ILE A 509 -33.00 22.64 24.19
N LYS A 510 -32.92 23.96 23.99
CA LYS A 510 -33.54 24.96 24.85
C LYS A 510 -34.33 25.95 24.02
N GLU A 511 -35.60 26.12 24.35
CA GLU A 511 -36.57 26.99 23.68
C GLU A 511 -37.24 27.89 24.74
N THR A 512 -37.28 29.19 24.50
CA THR A 512 -37.85 30.18 25.41
C THR A 512 -38.65 31.19 24.63
N GLU A 513 -39.89 31.46 25.06
CA GLU A 513 -40.78 32.47 24.48
C GLU A 513 -41.26 33.41 25.60
N GLY A 514 -40.88 34.69 25.52
CA GLY A 514 -41.04 35.64 26.62
C GLY A 514 -40.26 35.18 27.86
N ASP A 515 -40.96 35.10 29.00
CA ASP A 515 -40.40 34.58 30.27
C ASP A 515 -40.63 33.07 30.45
N LYS A 516 -41.29 32.39 29.50
CA LYS A 516 -41.65 30.98 29.60
C LYS A 516 -40.63 30.10 28.89
N ILE A 517 -40.16 29.06 29.58
CA ILE A 517 -39.34 28.00 29.00
C ILE A 517 -40.29 26.97 28.39
N GLU A 518 -40.35 26.89 27.07
CA GLU A 518 -41.17 25.91 26.35
C GLU A 518 -40.50 24.53 26.34
N GLN A 519 -39.16 24.49 26.21
CA GLN A 519 -38.38 23.26 26.21
C GLN A 519 -37.00 23.49 26.83
N ASP A 520 -36.55 22.61 27.73
CA ASP A 520 -35.14 22.46 28.13
C ASP A 520 -34.88 20.96 28.33
N THR A 521 -34.40 20.30 27.28
CA THR A 521 -34.26 18.84 27.24
C THR A 521 -32.85 18.44 26.83
N LEU A 522 -32.27 17.50 27.59
CA LEU A 522 -30.98 16.89 27.30
C LEU A 522 -31.20 15.46 26.79
N TYR A 523 -30.82 15.20 25.55
CA TYR A 523 -30.84 13.88 24.93
C TYR A 523 -29.45 13.26 25.03
N HIS A 524 -29.35 12.14 25.75
CA HIS A 524 -28.13 11.34 25.87
C HIS A 524 -28.33 9.99 25.17
N ASN A 525 -27.70 9.81 24.02
CA ASN A 525 -27.68 8.53 23.34
C ASN A 525 -26.31 7.86 23.50
N LEU A 526 -26.25 6.92 24.44
CA LEU A 526 -25.06 6.12 24.78
C LEU A 526 -25.16 4.67 24.28
N SER A 527 -26.18 4.35 23.48
CA SER A 527 -26.38 3.01 22.93
C SER A 527 -25.12 2.59 22.16
N ASN A 528 -24.46 1.51 22.60
CA ASN A 528 -23.17 1.04 22.07
C ASN A 528 -21.96 1.98 22.28
N SER A 529 -21.95 2.81 23.33
CA SER A 529 -20.87 3.79 23.57
C SER A 529 -19.44 3.18 23.57
N HIS A 530 -19.31 1.92 24.00
CA HIS A 530 -18.04 1.19 23.97
C HIS A 530 -18.29 -0.29 23.66
N LEU A 531 -17.91 -0.73 22.46
CA LEU A 531 -17.79 -2.14 22.13
C LEU A 531 -16.33 -2.56 22.28
N LYS A 532 -16.09 -3.71 22.92
CA LYS A 532 -14.74 -4.22 23.17
C LYS A 532 -14.52 -5.52 22.41
N GLY A 533 -13.33 -5.67 21.85
CA GLY A 533 -12.91 -6.88 21.15
C GLY A 533 -11.49 -7.28 21.55
N HIS A 534 -11.27 -8.57 21.74
CA HIS A 534 -9.95 -9.15 21.94
C HIS A 534 -9.61 -10.03 20.74
N GLU A 535 -8.50 -9.76 20.06
CA GLU A 535 -7.99 -10.59 18.97
C GLU A 535 -6.66 -11.20 19.39
N VAL A 536 -6.55 -12.53 19.31
CA VAL A 536 -5.30 -13.27 19.46
C VAL A 536 -5.00 -13.95 18.14
N SER A 537 -3.81 -13.72 17.62
CA SER A 537 -3.38 -14.27 16.33
C SER A 537 -2.04 -14.97 16.45
N LEU A 538 -1.91 -16.12 15.78
CA LEU A 538 -0.69 -16.90 15.65
C LEU A 538 -0.44 -17.18 14.17
N TYR A 539 0.81 -17.09 13.73
CA TYR A 539 1.14 -17.42 12.35
C TYR A 539 2.46 -18.16 12.22
N ALA A 540 2.58 -18.92 11.15
CA ALA A 540 3.84 -19.46 10.66
C ALA A 540 3.81 -19.50 9.13
N GLU A 541 4.94 -19.17 8.50
CA GLU A 541 5.16 -19.29 7.06
C GLU A 541 6.60 -19.70 6.78
N ASP A 542 6.81 -20.41 5.68
CA ASP A 542 8.13 -20.77 5.17
C ASP A 542 8.24 -20.40 3.69
N ASN A 543 9.31 -19.72 3.31
CA ASN A 543 9.69 -19.47 1.93
C ASN A 543 10.87 -20.36 1.55
N PHE A 544 10.60 -21.41 0.79
CA PHE A 544 11.57 -22.45 0.47
C PHE A 544 11.65 -22.77 -1.02
N ASP A 545 12.81 -23.26 -1.44
CA ASP A 545 13.06 -23.59 -2.85
C ASP A 545 13.16 -25.10 -3.04
N ILE A 546 12.53 -25.59 -4.11
CA ILE A 546 12.63 -26.95 -4.60
C ILE A 546 13.44 -26.93 -5.90
N GLY A 547 14.69 -27.35 -5.82
CA GLY A 547 15.63 -27.25 -6.94
C GLY A 547 15.98 -25.79 -7.26
N SER A 548 16.26 -25.49 -8.53
CA SER A 548 16.67 -24.14 -8.97
C SER A 548 15.57 -23.34 -9.67
N ARG A 549 14.39 -23.92 -9.86
CA ARG A 549 13.31 -23.34 -10.66
C ARG A 549 12.02 -23.07 -9.89
N LEU A 550 11.77 -23.77 -8.78
CA LEU A 550 10.52 -23.67 -8.05
C LEU A 550 10.78 -23.08 -6.66
N SER A 551 10.17 -21.93 -6.38
CA SER A 551 10.14 -21.32 -5.05
C SER A 551 8.70 -21.36 -4.54
N ILE A 552 8.51 -21.72 -3.27
CA ILE A 552 7.20 -21.87 -2.63
C ILE A 552 7.19 -21.09 -1.32
N ASN A 553 6.14 -20.31 -1.11
CA ASN A 553 5.80 -19.71 0.17
C ASN A 553 4.51 -20.36 0.68
N ALA A 554 4.60 -21.11 1.77
CA ALA A 554 3.45 -21.75 2.41
C ALA A 554 3.30 -21.18 3.82
N GLY A 555 2.08 -20.78 4.19
CA GLY A 555 1.83 -20.19 5.49
C GLY A 555 0.42 -20.42 6.00
N ILE A 556 0.26 -20.30 7.31
CA ILE A 556 -1.01 -20.40 8.00
C ILE A 556 -1.11 -19.30 9.05
N HIS A 557 -2.29 -18.70 9.13
CA HIS A 557 -2.63 -17.70 10.13
C HIS A 557 -3.87 -18.16 10.90
N PHE A 558 -3.76 -18.25 12.21
CA PHE A 558 -4.87 -18.51 13.12
C PHE A 558 -5.25 -17.21 13.81
N SER A 559 -6.54 -16.94 13.91
CA SER A 559 -7.06 -15.82 14.71
C SER A 559 -8.25 -16.28 15.55
N LEU A 560 -8.32 -15.76 16.76
CA LEU A 560 -9.43 -15.91 17.69
C LEU A 560 -9.88 -14.51 18.10
N PHE A 561 -11.10 -14.13 17.72
CA PHE A 561 -11.71 -12.86 18.12
C PHE A 561 -12.81 -13.09 19.14
N HIS A 562 -12.71 -12.46 20.31
CA HIS A 562 -13.70 -12.51 21.38
C HIS A 562 -14.41 -11.16 21.52
N THR A 563 -15.74 -11.17 21.48
CA THR A 563 -16.60 -10.00 21.70
C THR A 563 -17.95 -10.43 22.24
N GLN A 564 -18.52 -9.65 23.16
CA GLN A 564 -19.87 -9.88 23.73
C GLN A 564 -20.10 -11.34 24.20
N GLY A 565 -19.10 -11.99 24.80
CA GLY A 565 -19.21 -13.37 25.28
C GLY A 565 -19.13 -14.45 24.19
N LYS A 566 -18.91 -14.08 22.92
CA LYS A 566 -18.82 -14.99 21.78
C LYS A 566 -17.40 -15.04 21.20
N ASN A 567 -16.96 -16.23 20.82
CA ASN A 567 -15.67 -16.48 20.20
C ASN A 567 -15.85 -16.78 18.71
N TYR A 568 -15.01 -16.18 17.87
CA TYR A 568 -14.91 -16.46 16.46
C TYR A 568 -13.48 -16.90 16.13
N PHE A 569 -13.35 -18.15 15.71
CA PHE A 569 -12.08 -18.73 15.28
C PHE A 569 -11.97 -18.75 13.75
N SER A 570 -10.77 -18.52 13.24
CA SER A 570 -10.48 -18.61 11.81
C SER A 570 -9.09 -19.19 11.57
N ALA A 571 -9.03 -20.22 10.71
CA ALA A 571 -7.80 -20.73 10.11
C ALA A 571 -7.69 -20.21 8.68
N GLN A 572 -6.56 -19.60 8.35
CA GLN A 572 -6.34 -18.86 7.11
C GLN A 572 -5.08 -19.40 6.41
N PRO A 573 -5.17 -20.53 5.68
CA PRO A 573 -4.06 -21.07 4.91
C PRO A 573 -3.77 -20.21 3.67
N ARG A 574 -2.48 -20.11 3.33
CA ARG A 574 -1.98 -19.31 2.21
C ARG A 574 -0.83 -20.04 1.53
N LEU A 575 -0.81 -19.98 0.20
CA LEU A 575 0.19 -20.64 -0.62
C LEU A 575 0.50 -19.75 -1.82
N SER A 576 1.79 -19.55 -2.10
CA SER A 576 2.26 -18.91 -3.33
C SER A 576 3.41 -19.73 -3.89
N ALA A 577 3.44 -19.89 -5.20
CA ALA A 577 4.49 -20.61 -5.89
C ALA A 577 4.97 -19.79 -7.10
N ARG A 578 6.28 -19.84 -7.35
CA ARG A 578 6.93 -19.25 -8.52
C ARG A 578 7.73 -20.32 -9.22
N TYR A 579 7.48 -20.48 -10.52
CA TYR A 579 8.23 -21.39 -11.37
C TYR A 579 8.98 -20.61 -12.47
N GLN A 580 10.30 -20.73 -12.49
CA GLN A 580 11.17 -20.14 -13.49
C GLN A 580 11.19 -21.02 -14.76
N LEU A 581 10.71 -20.49 -15.89
CA LEU A 581 10.73 -21.23 -17.17
C LEU A 581 12.13 -21.16 -17.79
N ASN A 582 12.54 -19.96 -18.21
CA ASN A 582 13.81 -19.65 -18.88
C ASN A 582 14.46 -18.42 -18.22
N GLN A 583 15.61 -17.94 -18.73
CA GLN A 583 16.21 -16.69 -18.23
C GLN A 583 15.22 -15.52 -18.43
N GLY A 584 14.75 -14.95 -17.33
CA GLY A 584 13.88 -13.78 -17.32
C GLY A 584 12.36 -14.03 -17.35
N PHE A 585 11.86 -15.26 -17.57
CA PHE A 585 10.41 -15.54 -17.53
C PHE A 585 10.03 -16.44 -16.34
N SER A 586 9.03 -16.03 -15.57
CA SER A 586 8.48 -16.82 -14.47
C SER A 586 6.95 -16.83 -14.50
N VAL A 587 6.38 -17.95 -14.06
CA VAL A 587 4.95 -18.10 -13.79
C VAL A 587 4.76 -18.12 -12.29
N LYS A 588 3.76 -17.41 -11.78
CA LYS A 588 3.37 -17.46 -10.37
C LYS A 588 1.91 -17.86 -10.24
N ALA A 589 1.59 -18.50 -9.13
CA ALA A 589 0.23 -18.80 -8.72
C ALA A 589 0.11 -18.63 -7.21
N SER A 590 -1.04 -18.15 -6.74
CA SER A 590 -1.29 -17.98 -5.31
C SER A 590 -2.73 -18.28 -4.92
N PHE A 591 -2.89 -18.80 -3.70
CA PHE A 591 -4.14 -18.94 -2.98
C PHE A 591 -4.02 -18.25 -1.63
N SER A 592 -5.04 -17.49 -1.24
CA SER A 592 -5.09 -16.87 0.09
C SER A 592 -6.51 -16.87 0.64
N GLN A 593 -6.65 -17.39 1.85
CA GLN A 593 -7.84 -17.25 2.68
C GLN A 593 -7.59 -16.16 3.73
N MET A 594 -8.53 -15.21 3.86
CA MET A 594 -8.46 -14.08 4.79
C MET A 594 -9.74 -13.99 5.61
N ALA A 595 -9.64 -13.47 6.84
CA ALA A 595 -10.77 -13.08 7.67
C ALA A 595 -10.62 -11.64 8.18
N GLN A 596 -11.74 -10.97 8.41
CA GLN A 596 -11.80 -9.58 8.87
C GLN A 596 -12.88 -9.41 9.95
N TYR A 597 -12.48 -8.76 11.05
CA TYR A 597 -13.27 -8.58 12.28
C TYR A 597 -13.70 -7.13 12.54
N VAL A 598 -13.17 -6.19 11.76
CA VAL A 598 -13.43 -4.74 11.87
C VAL A 598 -13.97 -4.25 10.53
N HIS A 599 -15.06 -3.50 10.55
CA HIS A 599 -15.76 -3.01 9.35
C HIS A 599 -15.82 -1.49 9.35
N LEU A 600 -15.83 -0.89 8.14
CA LEU A 600 -16.18 0.52 7.95
C LEU A 600 -17.50 0.58 7.21
N LEU A 601 -18.52 1.14 7.85
CA LEU A 601 -19.81 1.35 7.24
C LEU A 601 -19.85 2.71 6.56
N SER A 602 -19.98 2.72 5.23
CA SER A 602 -20.09 3.93 4.41
C SER A 602 -21.30 3.90 3.50
N SER A 603 -22.07 4.99 3.49
CA SER A 603 -23.24 5.16 2.62
C SER A 603 -22.86 5.74 1.25
N THR A 604 -21.69 6.38 1.13
CA THR A 604 -21.27 7.05 -0.10
C THR A 604 -20.09 6.34 -0.78
N PRO A 605 -19.83 6.57 -2.07
CA PRO A 605 -18.62 6.10 -2.73
C PRO A 605 -17.35 6.86 -2.30
N LEU A 606 -17.48 7.95 -1.55
CA LEU A 606 -16.36 8.71 -1.03
C LEU A 606 -16.08 8.25 0.41
N THR A 607 -14.81 7.98 0.73
CA THR A 607 -14.41 7.75 2.12
C THR A 607 -14.60 9.04 2.90
N MET A 608 -15.42 9.02 3.95
CA MET A 608 -15.71 10.18 4.79
C MET A 608 -15.20 9.95 6.21
N PRO A 609 -14.78 11.00 6.93
CA PRO A 609 -14.45 10.87 8.35
C PRO A 609 -15.68 10.54 9.21
N THR A 610 -16.88 10.66 8.66
CA THR A 610 -18.16 10.26 9.29
C THR A 610 -18.52 8.79 9.05
N ASP A 611 -17.72 8.03 8.30
CA ASP A 611 -17.91 6.59 8.15
C ASP A 611 -17.66 5.87 9.49
N LEU A 612 -18.44 4.82 9.78
CA LEU A 612 -18.46 4.21 11.12
C LEU A 612 -17.60 2.96 11.21
N TRP A 613 -16.56 3.02 12.07
CA TRP A 613 -15.79 1.84 12.45
C TRP A 613 -16.56 0.99 13.45
N VAL A 614 -16.94 -0.22 13.04
CA VAL A 614 -17.73 -1.16 13.86
C VAL A 614 -17.05 -2.52 13.93
N PRO A 615 -17.13 -3.22 15.07
CA PRO A 615 -16.62 -4.58 15.18
C PRO A 615 -17.62 -5.59 14.65
N ILE A 616 -17.18 -6.84 14.49
CA ILE A 616 -18.07 -7.98 14.61
C ILE A 616 -18.72 -8.02 16.00
N THR A 617 -19.87 -8.66 16.09
CA THR A 617 -20.66 -8.75 17.32
C THR A 617 -21.21 -10.18 17.49
N LYS A 618 -22.09 -10.41 18.46
CA LYS A 618 -22.80 -11.69 18.55
C LYS A 618 -23.68 -11.97 17.31
N ASN A 619 -24.16 -10.91 16.65
CA ASN A 619 -25.08 -10.95 15.51
C ASN A 619 -24.39 -10.72 14.16
N ILE A 620 -23.35 -9.88 14.13
CA ILE A 620 -22.54 -9.60 12.94
C ILE A 620 -21.32 -10.53 12.92
N ARG A 621 -21.24 -11.38 11.89
CA ARG A 621 -20.19 -12.40 11.75
C ARG A 621 -18.96 -11.82 11.03
N PRO A 622 -17.76 -12.41 11.21
CA PRO A 622 -16.58 -12.02 10.44
C PRO A 622 -16.80 -12.13 8.93
N MET A 623 -16.21 -11.20 8.19
CA MET A 623 -16.10 -11.34 6.74
C MET A 623 -14.97 -12.29 6.39
N TYR A 624 -15.17 -13.07 5.33
CA TYR A 624 -14.15 -14.00 4.83
C TYR A 624 -13.91 -13.77 3.35
N SER A 625 -12.68 -14.00 2.90
CA SER A 625 -12.36 -14.02 1.47
C SER A 625 -11.45 -15.19 1.09
N ASN A 626 -11.76 -15.80 -0.05
CA ASN A 626 -10.89 -16.73 -0.74
C ASN A 626 -10.49 -16.09 -2.07
N GLN A 627 -9.19 -15.94 -2.30
CA GLN A 627 -8.64 -15.38 -3.51
C GLN A 627 -7.69 -16.36 -4.19
N TYR A 628 -7.92 -16.56 -5.48
CA TYR A 628 -7.10 -17.36 -6.38
C TYR A 628 -6.51 -16.42 -7.43
N SER A 629 -5.24 -16.58 -7.73
CA SER A 629 -4.59 -15.70 -8.70
C SER A 629 -3.47 -16.47 -9.42
N VAL A 630 -3.24 -16.14 -10.69
CA VAL A 630 -2.19 -16.71 -11.55
C VAL A 630 -1.62 -15.64 -12.45
N GLY A 631 -0.33 -15.65 -12.75
CA GLY A 631 0.27 -14.63 -13.61
C GLY A 631 1.61 -15.02 -14.22
N GLY A 632 1.93 -14.38 -15.33
CA GLY A 632 3.22 -14.45 -16.01
C GLY A 632 4.02 -13.16 -15.80
N TYR A 633 5.32 -13.31 -15.57
CA TYR A 633 6.24 -12.21 -15.31
C TYR A 633 7.47 -12.33 -16.20
N TYR A 634 7.90 -11.21 -16.76
CA TYR A 634 9.07 -11.16 -17.63
C TYR A 634 9.99 -9.99 -17.26
N ASN A 635 11.26 -10.29 -17.02
CA ASN A 635 12.32 -9.33 -16.74
C ASN A 635 13.62 -9.63 -17.53
N GLY A 636 13.51 -10.33 -18.67
CA GLY A 636 14.66 -10.63 -19.52
C GLY A 636 15.19 -9.44 -20.33
N LEU A 637 14.43 -8.35 -20.42
CA LEU A 637 14.87 -7.10 -21.02
C LEU A 637 15.48 -6.19 -19.95
N THR A 638 16.73 -5.78 -20.16
CA THR A 638 17.45 -4.90 -19.24
C THR A 638 16.62 -3.65 -18.89
N ASN A 639 16.47 -3.39 -17.58
CA ASN A 639 15.71 -2.27 -17.00
C ASN A 639 14.18 -2.31 -17.15
N TRP A 640 13.61 -3.36 -17.77
CA TRP A 640 12.18 -3.50 -17.98
C TRP A 640 11.59 -4.69 -17.22
N GLU A 641 10.40 -4.47 -16.67
CA GLU A 641 9.59 -5.50 -16.02
C GLU A 641 8.19 -5.51 -16.63
N PHE A 642 7.69 -6.72 -16.91
CA PHE A 642 6.36 -6.95 -17.45
C PHE A 642 5.63 -7.96 -16.57
N SER A 643 4.34 -7.73 -16.36
CA SER A 643 3.46 -8.66 -15.66
C SER A 643 2.08 -8.73 -16.30
N LEU A 644 1.51 -9.93 -16.30
CA LEU A 644 0.13 -10.20 -16.65
C LEU A 644 -0.45 -11.12 -15.57
N GLU A 645 -1.43 -10.64 -14.82
CA GLU A 645 -2.04 -11.35 -13.70
C GLU A 645 -3.56 -11.51 -13.92
N GLY A 646 -4.09 -12.68 -13.61
CA GLY A 646 -5.52 -12.94 -13.50
C GLY A 646 -5.89 -13.30 -12.06
N TYR A 647 -7.05 -12.82 -11.59
CA TYR A 647 -7.54 -13.14 -10.25
C TYR A 647 -9.04 -13.44 -10.22
N TYR A 648 -9.42 -14.25 -9.24
CA TYR A 648 -10.81 -14.51 -8.85
C TYR A 648 -10.92 -14.51 -7.34
N LYS A 649 -11.83 -13.69 -6.81
CA LYS A 649 -12.03 -13.44 -5.38
C LYS A 649 -13.49 -13.68 -5.02
N GLN A 650 -13.70 -14.46 -3.97
CA GLN A 650 -15.01 -14.66 -3.36
C GLN A 650 -15.01 -14.08 -1.96
N MET A 651 -16.11 -13.45 -1.57
CA MET A 651 -16.30 -12.84 -0.26
C MET A 651 -17.62 -13.31 0.36
N ARG A 652 -17.60 -13.54 1.67
CA ARG A 652 -18.77 -13.97 2.47
C ARG A 652 -18.96 -13.03 3.64
N ASN A 653 -20.22 -12.85 4.03
CA ASN A 653 -20.70 -11.96 5.08
C ASN A 653 -20.35 -10.49 4.84
N VAL A 654 -20.18 -10.06 3.58
CA VAL A 654 -19.89 -8.64 3.28
C VAL A 654 -21.02 -7.77 3.82
N LEU A 655 -20.68 -6.67 4.49
CA LEU A 655 -21.65 -5.84 5.19
C LEU A 655 -22.02 -4.61 4.33
N GLU A 656 -23.31 -4.31 4.23
CA GLU A 656 -23.85 -3.10 3.59
C GLU A 656 -25.06 -2.58 4.35
N TYR A 657 -25.34 -1.28 4.22
CA TYR A 657 -26.61 -0.70 4.67
C TYR A 657 -27.79 -1.24 3.84
N GLN A 658 -28.89 -1.50 4.55
CA GLN A 658 -30.20 -1.82 3.96
C GLN A 658 -30.71 -0.66 3.10
N ASP A 659 -31.53 -0.95 2.09
CA ASP A 659 -32.04 0.09 1.20
C ASP A 659 -33.01 1.02 1.94
N GLY A 660 -32.93 2.33 1.67
CA GLY A 660 -33.72 3.36 2.36
C GLY A 660 -33.20 3.77 3.74
N VAL A 661 -32.19 3.08 4.28
CA VAL A 661 -31.58 3.43 5.57
C VAL A 661 -30.39 4.37 5.37
N SER A 662 -30.40 5.50 6.07
CA SER A 662 -29.27 6.45 6.15
C SER A 662 -28.77 6.57 7.59
N PHE A 663 -27.49 6.93 7.75
CA PHE A 663 -26.89 7.25 9.04
C PHE A 663 -26.98 8.75 9.38
N LEU A 664 -27.40 9.61 8.43
CA LEU A 664 -27.64 11.04 8.67
C LEU A 664 -28.85 11.18 9.60
N GLY A 665 -28.62 11.07 10.91
CA GLY A 665 -29.63 11.07 11.96
C GLY A 665 -29.10 10.43 13.25
N THR A 666 -29.18 9.10 13.36
CA THR A 666 -28.78 8.36 14.56
C THR A 666 -28.36 6.95 14.16
N SER A 667 -27.19 6.45 14.57
CA SER A 667 -26.73 5.07 14.32
C SER A 667 -26.99 4.12 15.49
N THR A 668 -27.88 4.48 16.42
CA THR A 668 -28.44 3.56 17.42
C THR A 668 -28.89 2.28 16.73
N ASN A 669 -28.50 1.16 17.32
CA ASN A 669 -28.72 -0.18 16.78
C ASN A 669 -28.23 -0.33 15.33
N TRP A 670 -27.03 0.16 15.01
CA TRP A 670 -26.44 0.03 13.68
C TRP A 670 -26.50 -1.40 13.11
N GLU A 671 -26.49 -2.43 13.97
CA GLU A 671 -26.65 -3.84 13.59
C GLU A 671 -27.96 -4.12 12.85
N GLU A 672 -29.05 -3.41 13.19
CA GLU A 672 -30.37 -3.53 12.57
C GLU A 672 -30.46 -2.82 11.22
N LYS A 673 -29.46 -1.98 10.89
CA LYS A 673 -29.41 -1.14 9.69
C LYS A 673 -28.61 -1.76 8.55
N VAL A 674 -27.96 -2.87 8.82
CA VAL A 674 -27.02 -3.52 7.89
C VAL A 674 -27.47 -4.93 7.60
N GLU A 675 -26.98 -5.45 6.47
CA GLU A 675 -27.24 -6.82 6.03
C GLU A 675 -25.92 -7.50 5.63
N MET A 676 -25.81 -8.82 5.85
CA MET A 676 -24.64 -9.62 5.51
C MET A 676 -24.88 -10.41 4.21
N GLY A 677 -24.02 -10.17 3.22
CA GLY A 677 -24.17 -10.74 1.88
C GLY A 677 -22.98 -11.54 1.37
N LYS A 678 -23.00 -11.81 0.06
CA LYS A 678 -21.90 -12.40 -0.69
C LYS A 678 -21.37 -11.40 -1.70
N GLY A 679 -20.06 -11.43 -1.94
CA GLY A 679 -19.41 -10.65 -2.98
C GLY A 679 -18.54 -11.52 -3.88
N ARG A 680 -18.38 -11.13 -5.14
CA ARG A 680 -17.37 -11.70 -6.04
C ARG A 680 -16.65 -10.59 -6.79
N SER A 681 -15.35 -10.79 -7.04
CA SER A 681 -14.56 -9.93 -7.91
C SER A 681 -13.62 -10.77 -8.77
N MET A 682 -13.44 -10.36 -10.02
CA MET A 682 -12.53 -11.02 -10.96
C MET A 682 -11.94 -10.00 -11.92
N GLY A 683 -10.73 -10.26 -12.40
CA GLY A 683 -10.10 -9.37 -13.37
C GLY A 683 -8.79 -9.87 -13.93
N ILE A 684 -8.32 -9.13 -14.95
CA ILE A 684 -7.02 -9.29 -15.60
C ILE A 684 -6.29 -7.96 -15.47
N GLU A 685 -5.02 -8.03 -15.08
CA GLU A 685 -4.14 -6.92 -14.77
C GLU A 685 -2.86 -7.03 -15.61
N PHE A 686 -2.52 -5.97 -16.33
CA PHE A 686 -1.28 -5.87 -17.10
C PHE A 686 -0.46 -4.70 -16.58
N MET A 687 0.86 -4.87 -16.54
CA MET A 687 1.79 -3.78 -16.25
C MET A 687 3.08 -3.96 -17.02
N ALA A 688 3.57 -2.86 -17.61
CA ALA A 688 4.91 -2.75 -18.16
C ALA A 688 5.60 -1.55 -17.52
N GLN A 689 6.80 -1.75 -16.98
CA GLN A 689 7.52 -0.75 -16.22
C GLN A 689 8.99 -0.70 -16.62
N LYS A 690 9.53 0.51 -16.69
CA LYS A 690 10.96 0.78 -16.79
C LYS A 690 11.45 1.42 -15.49
N ILE A 691 12.36 0.74 -14.79
CA ILE A 691 12.71 1.05 -13.38
C ILE A 691 13.91 2.00 -13.28
N THR A 692 14.86 1.91 -14.22
CA THR A 692 16.14 2.63 -14.16
C THR A 692 16.45 3.40 -15.46
N GLY A 693 17.37 4.35 -15.36
CA GLY A 693 17.81 5.22 -16.47
C GLY A 693 17.25 6.64 -16.40
N LYS A 694 17.48 7.44 -17.46
CA LYS A 694 17.00 8.83 -17.54
C LYS A 694 15.48 8.94 -17.71
N THR A 695 14.88 7.97 -18.40
CA THR A 695 13.42 7.83 -18.53
C THR A 695 12.98 6.62 -17.74
N THR A 696 12.10 6.84 -16.77
CA THR A 696 11.46 5.79 -15.96
C THR A 696 9.95 5.99 -16.04
N GLY A 697 9.19 4.95 -15.72
CA GLY A 697 7.73 5.03 -15.83
C GLY A 697 7.08 3.67 -15.98
N TRP A 698 5.76 3.65 -15.96
CA TRP A 698 4.97 2.45 -16.16
C TRP A 698 3.65 2.76 -16.86
N ILE A 699 3.14 1.75 -17.54
CA ILE A 699 1.76 1.68 -17.99
C ILE A 699 1.10 0.50 -17.28
N SER A 700 -0.11 0.71 -16.79
CA SER A 700 -0.92 -0.34 -16.18
C SER A 700 -2.34 -0.34 -16.77
N TYR A 701 -2.89 -1.53 -16.94
CA TYR A 701 -4.26 -1.74 -17.40
C TYR A 701 -4.95 -2.77 -16.51
N THR A 702 -6.22 -2.53 -16.20
CA THR A 702 -7.05 -3.45 -15.43
C THR A 702 -8.41 -3.58 -16.09
N LEU A 703 -8.79 -4.82 -16.37
CA LEU A 703 -10.13 -5.23 -16.73
C LEU A 703 -10.74 -5.96 -15.54
N SER A 704 -11.79 -5.43 -14.91
CA SER A 704 -12.37 -6.01 -13.70
C SER A 704 -13.89 -6.01 -13.65
N ARG A 705 -14.46 -6.91 -12.85
CA ARG A 705 -15.88 -6.95 -12.50
C ARG A 705 -16.02 -7.29 -11.02
N SER A 706 -16.88 -6.57 -10.30
CA SER A 706 -17.23 -6.80 -8.91
C SER A 706 -18.74 -6.63 -8.70
N ASP A 707 -19.35 -7.56 -7.97
CA ASP A 707 -20.78 -7.51 -7.64
C ASP A 707 -21.08 -8.11 -6.26
N ARG A 708 -22.22 -7.72 -5.70
CA ARG A 708 -22.72 -8.12 -4.38
C ARG A 708 -24.13 -8.72 -4.49
N GLN A 709 -24.50 -9.51 -3.49
CA GLN A 709 -25.83 -10.12 -3.37
C GLN A 709 -26.18 -10.35 -1.88
N PHE A 710 -27.40 -9.98 -1.49
CA PHE A 710 -27.92 -10.09 -0.12
C PHE A 710 -29.29 -10.75 -0.18
N LYS A 711 -29.39 -12.04 0.20
CA LYS A 711 -30.56 -12.87 -0.13
C LYS A 711 -31.83 -12.53 0.64
N ASP A 712 -31.72 -11.77 1.72
CA ASP A 712 -32.82 -11.53 2.67
C ASP A 712 -33.82 -10.48 2.18
N GLY A 713 -33.63 -9.94 0.97
CA GLY A 713 -34.57 -9.04 0.30
C GLY A 713 -34.46 -7.57 0.72
N THR A 714 -33.86 -7.28 1.87
CA THR A 714 -33.65 -5.92 2.42
C THR A 714 -32.71 -5.04 1.58
N ILE A 715 -31.95 -5.64 0.67
CA ILE A 715 -31.10 -4.94 -0.30
C ILE A 715 -31.36 -5.53 -1.69
N ASN A 716 -31.70 -4.65 -2.62
CA ASN A 716 -31.89 -4.94 -4.04
C ASN A 716 -32.78 -6.19 -4.28
N ASN A 717 -33.82 -6.38 -3.46
CA ASN A 717 -34.79 -7.47 -3.56
C ASN A 717 -34.16 -8.88 -3.57
N GLY A 718 -32.97 -9.09 -3.00
CA GLY A 718 -32.30 -10.41 -3.07
C GLY A 718 -31.38 -10.60 -4.28
N GLU A 719 -31.52 -9.72 -5.28
CA GLU A 719 -30.86 -9.85 -6.57
C GLU A 719 -29.44 -9.33 -6.55
N ARG A 720 -28.65 -9.85 -7.49
CA ARG A 720 -27.23 -9.48 -7.63
C ARG A 720 -27.09 -8.16 -8.36
N PHE A 721 -26.30 -7.25 -7.81
CA PHE A 721 -26.05 -5.93 -8.39
C PHE A 721 -24.56 -5.58 -8.42
N PRO A 722 -24.12 -4.72 -9.36
CA PRO A 722 -22.74 -4.25 -9.39
C PRO A 722 -22.37 -3.53 -8.09
N TYR A 723 -21.16 -3.76 -7.62
CA TYR A 723 -20.69 -3.05 -6.44
C TYR A 723 -20.50 -1.54 -6.75
N LYS A 724 -20.66 -0.66 -5.75
CA LYS A 724 -20.49 0.80 -5.93
C LYS A 724 -19.10 1.20 -6.46
N TYR A 725 -18.07 0.42 -6.13
CA TYR A 725 -16.71 0.59 -6.64
C TYR A 725 -16.38 -0.27 -7.87
N ASP A 726 -17.38 -0.92 -8.49
CA ASP A 726 -17.15 -1.67 -9.72
C ASP A 726 -16.79 -0.73 -10.86
N ARG A 727 -15.59 -0.90 -11.41
CA ARG A 727 -15.13 -0.23 -12.64
C ARG A 727 -14.59 -1.28 -13.60
N ARG A 728 -15.06 -1.22 -14.84
CA ARG A 728 -14.74 -2.22 -15.86
C ARG A 728 -13.32 -2.07 -16.40
N HIS A 729 -12.94 -0.85 -16.77
CA HIS A 729 -11.65 -0.54 -17.38
C HIS A 729 -10.94 0.54 -16.56
N SER A 730 -9.65 0.35 -16.31
CA SER A 730 -8.76 1.34 -15.72
C SER A 730 -7.42 1.29 -16.44
N ILE A 731 -6.94 2.45 -16.92
CA ILE A 731 -5.63 2.60 -17.56
C ILE A 731 -4.90 3.71 -16.81
N ASN A 732 -3.67 3.43 -16.38
CA ASN A 732 -2.80 4.44 -15.80
C ASN A 732 -1.47 4.45 -16.57
N PHE A 733 -0.98 5.65 -16.85
CA PHE A 733 0.31 5.88 -17.47
C PHE A 733 1.08 6.88 -16.62
N CYS A 734 2.32 6.57 -16.28
CA CYS A 734 3.21 7.50 -15.60
C CYS A 734 4.58 7.47 -16.26
N ILE A 735 5.15 8.64 -16.53
CA ILE A 735 6.47 8.80 -17.13
C ILE A 735 7.22 9.93 -16.45
N ASN A 736 8.48 9.68 -16.15
CA ASN A 736 9.41 10.63 -15.57
C ASN A 736 10.67 10.66 -16.44
N HIS A 737 11.12 11.86 -16.81
CA HIS A 737 12.30 12.05 -17.64
C HIS A 737 13.25 13.09 -17.04
N LYS A 738 14.49 12.67 -16.78
CA LYS A 738 15.57 13.54 -16.31
C LYS A 738 16.40 14.04 -17.49
N PHE A 739 16.16 15.27 -17.93
CA PHE A 739 16.91 15.92 -19.01
C PHE A 739 18.35 16.25 -18.57
N SER A 740 18.51 16.72 -17.34
CA SER A 740 19.81 17.06 -16.75
C SER A 740 19.79 16.94 -15.23
N ASN A 741 20.90 17.24 -14.55
CA ASN A 741 20.90 17.40 -13.10
C ASN A 741 20.17 18.68 -12.61
N ARG A 742 19.70 19.52 -13.53
CA ARG A 742 18.97 20.77 -13.24
C ARG A 742 17.48 20.70 -13.56
N ILE A 743 17.07 19.79 -14.45
CA ILE A 743 15.69 19.75 -14.97
C ILE A 743 15.25 18.31 -15.15
N ASP A 744 14.09 18.00 -14.60
CA ASP A 744 13.32 16.79 -14.86
C ASP A 744 11.82 17.11 -14.94
N ILE A 745 11.10 16.26 -15.67
CA ILE A 745 9.67 16.40 -15.94
C ILE A 745 8.99 15.06 -15.61
N GLY A 746 7.82 15.15 -14.99
CA GLY A 746 6.91 14.03 -14.80
C GLY A 746 5.57 14.29 -15.50
N ALA A 747 4.94 13.22 -15.96
CA ALA A 747 3.56 13.23 -16.41
C ALA A 747 2.82 11.97 -15.94
N SER A 748 1.56 12.13 -15.52
CA SER A 748 0.68 10.99 -15.23
C SER A 748 -0.65 11.16 -15.94
N TRP A 749 -1.10 10.15 -16.66
CA TRP A 749 -2.41 10.10 -17.30
C TRP A 749 -3.23 8.95 -16.73
N ILE A 750 -4.44 9.26 -16.29
CA ILE A 750 -5.36 8.32 -15.65
C ILE A 750 -6.63 8.28 -16.51
N PHE A 751 -7.10 7.09 -16.83
CA PHE A 751 -8.38 6.84 -17.46
C PHE A 751 -9.13 5.74 -16.72
N SER A 752 -10.44 5.91 -16.54
CA SER A 752 -11.28 4.87 -15.99
C SER A 752 -12.70 4.94 -16.53
N SER A 753 -13.29 3.78 -16.79
CA SER A 753 -14.74 3.67 -16.99
C SER A 753 -15.46 4.14 -15.71
N GLY A 754 -16.62 4.75 -15.84
CA GLY A 754 -17.33 5.29 -14.68
C GLY A 754 -17.81 4.23 -13.70
N GLY A 755 -17.92 4.65 -12.43
CA GLY A 755 -18.45 3.83 -11.34
C GLY A 755 -19.94 3.56 -11.47
N ALA A 756 -20.46 2.71 -10.57
CA ALA A 756 -21.88 2.43 -10.49
C ALA A 756 -22.57 3.41 -9.53
N ALA A 757 -23.75 3.90 -9.89
CA ALA A 757 -24.56 4.81 -9.08
C ALA A 757 -26.02 4.35 -9.09
N THR A 758 -26.72 4.60 -7.98
CA THR A 758 -28.16 4.34 -7.87
C THR A 758 -28.90 5.63 -8.19
N ILE A 759 -29.70 5.63 -9.26
CA ILE A 759 -30.47 6.79 -9.70
C ILE A 759 -31.95 6.39 -9.84
N PRO A 760 -32.89 7.17 -9.28
CA PRO A 760 -34.31 6.90 -9.45
C PRO A 760 -34.70 7.03 -10.93
N GLU A 761 -35.46 6.06 -11.42
CA GLU A 761 -35.87 5.97 -12.83
C GLU A 761 -37.24 6.62 -13.06
N GLN A 762 -38.06 6.64 -12.01
CA GLN A 762 -39.42 7.17 -12.03
C GLN A 762 -39.69 7.92 -10.72
N GLN A 763 -40.71 8.78 -10.71
CA GLN A 763 -41.25 9.39 -9.49
C GLN A 763 -42.52 8.63 -9.12
N THR A 764 -42.61 8.21 -7.87
CA THR A 764 -43.79 7.58 -7.28
C THR A 764 -44.29 8.44 -6.12
N VAL A 765 -45.42 8.06 -5.54
CA VAL A 765 -46.01 8.71 -4.38
C VAL A 765 -46.11 7.74 -3.22
N ILE A 766 -45.80 8.23 -2.03
CA ILE A 766 -46.02 7.56 -0.75
C ILE A 766 -47.16 8.31 -0.06
N LEU A 767 -48.18 7.58 0.37
CA LEU A 767 -49.23 8.11 1.24
C LEU A 767 -48.73 8.03 2.69
N LYS A 768 -48.59 9.16 3.37
CA LYS A 768 -48.21 9.20 4.79
C LYS A 768 -49.40 8.84 5.68
N PRO A 769 -49.15 8.39 6.93
CA PRO A 769 -50.21 8.10 7.90
C PRO A 769 -51.15 9.28 8.19
N ASP A 770 -50.67 10.51 8.02
CA ASP A 770 -51.46 11.74 8.15
C ASP A 770 -52.31 12.08 6.90
N GLY A 771 -52.30 11.21 5.88
CA GLY A 771 -53.02 11.38 4.62
C GLY A 771 -52.30 12.26 3.58
N SER A 772 -51.15 12.85 3.92
CA SER A 772 -50.39 13.66 2.96
C SER A 772 -49.66 12.80 1.93
N ILE A 773 -49.50 13.35 0.72
CA ILE A 773 -48.82 12.69 -0.39
C ILE A 773 -47.37 13.18 -0.44
N GLU A 774 -46.41 12.28 -0.26
CA GLU A 774 -44.99 12.55 -0.50
C GLU A 774 -44.56 11.96 -1.84
N HIS A 775 -43.93 12.76 -2.68
CA HIS A 775 -43.31 12.26 -3.89
C HIS A 775 -41.90 11.74 -3.61
N THR A 776 -41.59 10.53 -4.07
CA THR A 776 -40.26 9.94 -3.94
C THR A 776 -39.79 9.31 -5.24
N GLY A 777 -38.49 9.02 -5.35
CA GLY A 777 -37.93 8.31 -6.49
C GLY A 777 -38.14 6.80 -6.38
N TYR A 778 -38.66 6.18 -7.44
CA TYR A 778 -38.67 4.72 -7.59
C TYR A 778 -37.35 4.24 -8.18
N ILE A 779 -36.74 3.26 -7.52
CA ILE A 779 -35.46 2.64 -7.91
C ILE A 779 -35.74 1.16 -8.13
N SER A 780 -35.63 0.69 -9.38
CA SER A 780 -35.85 -0.73 -9.68
C SER A 780 -34.70 -1.62 -9.21
N HIS A 781 -33.46 -1.14 -9.34
CA HIS A 781 -32.25 -1.85 -8.98
C HIS A 781 -31.22 -0.92 -8.35
N ARG A 782 -30.52 -1.42 -7.33
CA ARG A 782 -29.36 -0.74 -6.75
C ARG A 782 -28.23 -0.69 -7.76
N ASN A 783 -27.56 0.46 -7.84
CA ASN A 783 -26.46 0.72 -8.76
C ASN A 783 -26.81 0.51 -10.25
N ASN A 784 -28.03 0.89 -10.65
CA ASN A 784 -28.59 0.74 -11.99
C ASN A 784 -27.96 1.64 -13.07
N TYR A 785 -27.18 2.66 -12.70
CA TYR A 785 -26.59 3.60 -13.66
C TYR A 785 -25.06 3.55 -13.67
N ARG A 786 -24.46 3.71 -14.86
CA ARG A 786 -23.01 3.85 -15.04
C ARG A 786 -22.64 5.28 -15.32
N LEU A 787 -21.77 5.82 -14.48
CA LEU A 787 -21.25 7.17 -14.66
C LEU A 787 -20.45 7.28 -15.97
N PRO A 788 -20.34 8.49 -16.55
CA PRO A 788 -19.43 8.74 -17.66
C PRO A 788 -17.99 8.34 -17.33
N ALA A 789 -17.23 7.92 -18.35
CA ALA A 789 -15.80 7.69 -18.19
C ALA A 789 -15.08 8.98 -17.77
N SER A 790 -14.05 8.83 -16.95
CA SER A 790 -13.23 9.94 -16.47
C SER A 790 -11.80 9.79 -16.97
N HIS A 791 -11.17 10.91 -17.32
CA HIS A 791 -9.77 10.95 -17.68
C HIS A 791 -9.10 12.22 -17.16
N ARG A 792 -7.82 12.11 -16.78
CA ARG A 792 -7.04 13.25 -16.28
C ARG A 792 -5.58 13.15 -16.71
N LEU A 793 -4.99 14.27 -17.13
CA LEU A 793 -3.55 14.43 -17.31
C LEU A 793 -2.99 15.35 -16.23
N ASN A 794 -1.95 14.92 -15.53
CA ASN A 794 -1.17 15.75 -14.62
C ASN A 794 0.23 15.93 -15.19
N LEU A 795 0.79 17.13 -15.03
CA LEU A 795 2.12 17.49 -15.50
C LEU A 795 2.89 18.13 -14.34
N GLY A 796 4.19 17.86 -14.25
CA GLY A 796 5.07 18.49 -13.27
C GLY A 796 6.47 18.70 -13.85
N ILE A 797 7.09 19.83 -13.54
CA ILE A 797 8.48 20.13 -13.88
C ILE A 797 9.24 20.57 -12.63
N ASN A 798 10.45 20.03 -12.47
CA ASN A 798 11.35 20.38 -11.38
C ASN A 798 12.57 21.12 -11.91
N PHE A 799 12.93 22.23 -11.26
CA PHE A 799 14.15 23.00 -11.51
C PHE A 799 15.07 22.91 -10.31
N HIS A 800 16.13 22.12 -10.43
CA HIS A 800 17.13 21.91 -9.40
C HIS A 800 18.31 22.86 -9.55
N LYS A 801 18.76 23.44 -8.43
CA LYS A 801 20.01 24.18 -8.34
C LYS A 801 20.79 23.77 -7.09
N GLN A 802 22.01 23.30 -7.31
CA GLN A 802 22.95 23.03 -6.23
C GLN A 802 23.48 24.35 -5.65
N THR A 803 23.58 24.39 -4.32
CA THR A 803 24.12 25.50 -3.52
C THR A 803 25.28 24.97 -2.66
N LYS A 804 25.99 25.86 -1.94
CA LYS A 804 27.12 25.45 -1.08
C LYS A 804 26.72 24.49 0.05
N HIS A 805 25.49 24.62 0.55
CA HIS A 805 25.02 23.90 1.74
C HIS A 805 23.79 23.02 1.45
N GLY A 806 23.49 22.72 0.18
CA GLY A 806 22.28 21.96 -0.14
C GLY A 806 21.77 22.15 -1.56
N THR A 807 20.62 21.56 -1.87
CA THR A 807 19.93 21.69 -3.16
C THR A 807 18.63 22.47 -2.98
N ARG A 808 18.39 23.46 -3.84
CA ARG A 808 17.07 24.10 -3.97
C ARG A 808 16.35 23.57 -5.20
N THR A 809 15.04 23.34 -5.07
CA THR A 809 14.17 22.84 -6.14
C THR A 809 12.94 23.74 -6.23
N TRP A 810 12.63 24.19 -7.44
CA TRP A 810 11.31 24.75 -7.75
C TRP A 810 10.51 23.70 -8.52
N ASN A 811 9.37 23.31 -7.98
CA ASN A 811 8.39 22.47 -8.67
C ASN A 811 7.25 23.36 -9.20
N ILE A 812 6.89 23.18 -10.47
CA ILE A 812 5.69 23.75 -11.07
C ILE A 812 4.86 22.59 -11.59
N SER A 813 3.64 22.45 -11.10
CA SER A 813 2.76 21.34 -11.46
C SER A 813 1.37 21.81 -11.83
N LEU A 814 0.76 21.10 -12.77
CA LEU A 814 -0.60 21.32 -13.26
C LEU A 814 -1.40 20.03 -13.10
N TYR A 815 -2.34 20.05 -12.16
CA TYR A 815 -3.31 18.97 -11.99
C TYR A 815 -4.46 19.16 -12.98
N ASN A 816 -4.91 18.06 -13.62
CA ASN A 816 -6.00 18.09 -14.60
C ASN A 816 -5.78 19.13 -15.72
N ALA A 817 -4.67 18.99 -16.45
CA ALA A 817 -4.13 19.98 -17.38
C ALA A 817 -5.11 20.45 -18.48
N TYR A 818 -6.00 19.59 -18.96
CA TYR A 818 -7.05 19.94 -19.93
C TYR A 818 -8.41 20.21 -19.30
N ASN A 819 -8.47 20.37 -17.98
CA ASN A 819 -9.67 20.70 -17.21
C ASN A 819 -10.87 19.78 -17.49
N ALA A 820 -10.66 18.46 -17.49
CA ALA A 820 -11.77 17.53 -17.65
C ALA A 820 -12.70 17.63 -16.44
N MET A 821 -13.97 17.96 -16.72
CA MET A 821 -15.03 18.08 -15.73
C MET A 821 -15.57 16.69 -15.35
N ASN A 822 -14.69 15.88 -14.75
CA ASN A 822 -14.99 14.52 -14.34
C ASN A 822 -16.00 14.48 -13.18
N PRO A 823 -16.97 13.54 -13.17
CA PRO A 823 -18.00 13.50 -12.15
C PRO A 823 -17.43 13.06 -10.80
N THR A 824 -17.46 13.97 -9.82
CA THR A 824 -17.16 13.67 -8.40
C THR A 824 -18.40 13.16 -7.67
N LEU A 825 -19.53 13.87 -7.83
CA LEU A 825 -20.85 13.48 -7.33
C LEU A 825 -21.85 13.59 -8.47
N VAL A 826 -22.86 12.71 -8.47
CA VAL A 826 -23.99 12.77 -9.40
C VAL A 826 -25.27 12.69 -8.62
N TYR A 827 -26.21 13.60 -8.91
CA TYR A 827 -27.50 13.68 -8.24
C TYR A 827 -28.60 14.01 -9.25
N ALA A 828 -29.80 13.51 -8.97
CA ALA A 828 -31.00 13.84 -9.73
C ALA A 828 -31.57 15.18 -9.20
N THR A 829 -32.01 16.03 -10.10
CA THR A 829 -32.76 17.25 -9.77
C THR A 829 -33.87 17.45 -10.79
N GLN A 830 -34.81 18.33 -10.47
CA GLN A 830 -35.96 18.62 -11.32
C GLN A 830 -35.72 19.93 -12.05
N ARG A 831 -35.90 19.92 -13.38
CA ARG A 831 -36.00 21.12 -14.19
C ARG A 831 -37.47 21.33 -14.57
N PRO A 832 -38.06 22.52 -14.33
CA PRO A 832 -39.37 22.85 -14.88
C PRO A 832 -39.32 22.75 -16.41
N GLU A 833 -40.25 22.03 -17.03
CA GLU A 833 -40.51 22.18 -18.46
C GLU A 833 -41.30 23.48 -18.66
N GLU A 834 -40.70 24.47 -19.34
CA GLU A 834 -41.45 25.63 -19.79
C GLU A 834 -42.46 25.19 -20.85
N ASN A 835 -43.73 25.13 -20.50
CA ASN A 835 -44.81 25.14 -21.49
C ASN A 835 -45.58 26.45 -21.34
N ARG A 836 -45.40 27.35 -22.30
CA ARG A 836 -46.29 28.52 -22.50
C ARG A 836 -47.12 28.26 -23.75
N TYR A 837 -48.44 28.20 -23.60
CA TYR A 837 -49.38 28.31 -24.72
C TYR A 837 -50.04 29.69 -24.67
N TYR A 838 -50.19 30.31 -25.85
CA TYR A 838 -50.94 31.55 -26.04
C TYR A 838 -52.32 31.19 -26.60
N TYR A 839 -53.39 31.68 -25.97
CA TYR A 839 -54.69 31.85 -26.60
C TYR A 839 -54.91 33.34 -26.92
N ASN A 840 -55.66 33.60 -28.00
CA ASN A 840 -55.93 34.94 -28.52
C ASN A 840 -56.81 35.84 -27.60
N ASP A 841 -57.17 35.40 -26.40
CA ASP A 841 -58.13 36.08 -25.51
C ASP A 841 -57.56 36.49 -24.13
N GLY A 842 -56.25 36.33 -23.89
CA GLY A 842 -55.56 36.91 -22.73
C GLY A 842 -55.79 36.21 -21.38
N THR A 843 -56.36 34.99 -21.36
CA THR A 843 -56.48 34.21 -20.10
C THR A 843 -55.35 33.20 -19.91
N TYR A 844 -54.84 33.10 -18.67
CA TYR A 844 -53.77 32.18 -18.27
C TYR A 844 -54.36 30.94 -17.56
N MET A 845 -54.04 29.74 -18.01
CA MET A 845 -54.14 28.51 -17.20
C MET A 845 -52.75 27.91 -16.99
N ALA A 846 -52.32 27.79 -15.74
CA ALA A 846 -51.10 27.06 -15.38
C ALA A 846 -51.38 25.54 -15.48
N THR A 847 -50.69 24.83 -16.37
CA THR A 847 -50.64 23.36 -16.35
C THR A 847 -49.88 22.87 -15.12
N PRO A 848 -50.08 21.60 -14.67
CA PRO A 848 -49.22 21.01 -13.64
C PRO A 848 -47.78 21.11 -14.11
N ASP A 849 -46.89 21.67 -13.30
CA ASP A 849 -45.45 21.77 -13.55
C ASP A 849 -44.92 20.40 -13.98
N LYS A 850 -44.81 20.14 -15.29
CA LYS A 850 -44.11 18.96 -15.79
C LYS A 850 -42.65 19.19 -15.47
N LYS A 851 -42.14 18.51 -14.47
CA LYS A 851 -40.74 18.58 -14.06
C LYS A 851 -40.00 17.43 -14.70
N LYS A 852 -39.02 17.74 -15.55
CA LYS A 852 -38.12 16.73 -16.10
C LYS A 852 -37.03 16.43 -15.08
N ILE A 853 -36.90 15.15 -14.69
CA ILE A 853 -35.75 14.71 -13.91
C ILE A 853 -34.52 14.82 -14.80
N ILE A 854 -33.56 15.63 -14.38
CA ILE A 854 -32.25 15.75 -15.01
C ILE A 854 -31.18 15.28 -14.03
N ILE A 855 -30.12 14.70 -14.57
CA ILE A 855 -28.96 14.28 -13.79
C ILE A 855 -27.92 15.40 -13.87
N LYS A 856 -27.55 15.97 -12.72
CA LYS A 856 -26.42 16.91 -12.63
C LYS A 856 -25.19 16.19 -12.10
N LYS A 857 -24.03 16.56 -12.63
CA LYS A 857 -22.73 16.17 -12.10
C LYS A 857 -22.07 17.36 -11.42
N LEU A 858 -21.37 17.11 -10.33
CA LEU A 858 -20.52 18.06 -9.63
C LEU A 858 -19.06 17.62 -9.78
N THR A 859 -18.18 18.57 -10.10
CA THR A 859 -16.72 18.38 -10.21
C THR A 859 -16.06 19.19 -9.11
N LEU A 860 -15.34 18.55 -8.18
CA LEU A 860 -14.65 19.26 -7.08
C LEU A 860 -13.21 19.66 -7.41
N LEU A 861 -12.55 18.97 -8.35
CA LEU A 861 -11.14 19.16 -8.66
C LEU A 861 -10.94 19.50 -10.15
N PRO A 862 -11.08 20.78 -10.54
CA PRO A 862 -10.84 21.25 -11.90
C PRO A 862 -9.33 21.29 -12.21
N CYS A 863 -8.92 22.05 -13.22
CA CYS A 863 -7.51 22.37 -13.45
C CYS A 863 -6.96 23.20 -12.28
N ILE A 864 -5.90 22.72 -11.63
CA ILE A 864 -5.30 23.37 -10.46
C ILE A 864 -3.78 23.51 -10.69
N PRO A 865 -3.27 24.73 -10.92
CA PRO A 865 -1.84 24.99 -10.94
C PRO A 865 -1.28 25.04 -9.51
N SER A 866 0.00 24.72 -9.37
CA SER A 866 0.69 24.72 -8.09
C SER A 866 2.18 24.98 -8.27
N VAL A 867 2.74 25.66 -7.28
CA VAL A 867 4.17 25.91 -7.17
C VAL A 867 4.64 25.53 -5.77
N THR A 868 5.78 24.82 -5.72
CA THR A 868 6.43 24.43 -4.46
C THR A 868 7.91 24.76 -4.52
N TYR A 869 8.42 25.38 -3.48
CA TYR A 869 9.83 25.59 -3.25
C TYR A 869 10.34 24.61 -2.19
N THR A 870 11.41 23.88 -2.49
CA THR A 870 12.02 22.93 -1.57
C THR A 870 13.50 23.22 -1.41
N TYR A 871 13.99 23.23 -0.17
CA TYR A 871 15.40 23.33 0.16
C TYR A 871 15.82 22.13 1.01
N LYS A 872 16.84 21.40 0.52
CA LYS A 872 17.39 20.20 1.13
C LYS A 872 18.85 20.46 1.50
N PHE A 873 19.25 20.28 2.77
CA PHE A 873 20.58 20.62 3.27
C PHE A 873 21.25 19.49 4.05
#